data_AF-A0AAN8DVW2-F1
#
_entry.id   AF-A0AAN8DVW2-F1
#
_cell.length_a   1.000
_cell.length_b   1.000
_cell.length_c   1.000
_cell.angle_alpha   90.00
_cell.angle_beta   90.00
_cell.angle_gamma   90.00
#
_symmetry.space_group_name_H-M   'P 1'
#
loop_
_entity.id
_entity.type
_entity.pdbx_description
1 polymer ?
#
loop_
_entity_poly.entity_id
_entity_poly.type
_entity_poly.pdbx_seq_one_letter_code
_entity_poly.pdbx_strand_id
1 'polypeptide(L)'
;MYQDSVWTPAPKGTTLISCVPNKESCSHPLNLGFCFFWLQREGHTMLTLVVFLLCAASSVTASAKGGAAGPRLNNDQLYKFSYNTEVLVDRVRGSKEGTAGYRISSDVDVNLVWRDPSNKDDQLIQLAISNVRIEPASQRSKKKNVLHGSTAESLLGKTKLAALTKPFFLHLKNGKAKAFYSFWAEPATIKNLKRGLASLLQMQRTTGKVIENDVSGRCTVEYKAVKGQVTRTKVLDTCKTAETGFTTHSQVLGVGRKSSSVTTFTLEDGFIHSAVAEETHSLAVNSRRSAAAKVVSRQTLTLVGTEAGPLEAAGTDVAEVVKSIDAKLAAVGIIADKVKSKCKGCPTLFEHWQSEQKQLEPASLSKATAPRSFLALLQSIRKASKNEILKVLQSASKTSLPQVVDAVTSAQTTASLDAMIQFLNFTDAKGLVLQERFLYACGFASHPNERMLQVLLDISKGKIGSADIKESNVIIMGALVHKLCQKGGCNLPAVVEVKKLILDGPDSTKVESEVQMYLLALKNSLLPEAIPIFTKYAESEVGAYCTIALTALQRYDFTLMTNEVKHTVNRVYHQNHRVYEKNVRAAAADVILSSNPSYMEVKNLLLSIGNLPHEMNKYMLSKIQDILRFQLPASNVVQHAMKDTISHNYDRFAKVGSSSAYSGFMAKSADVTSTYSLDILYSGSGILRRSNMNIYGASNGALLHGLQVAIEAQGLESMIGATADEGEGDLESFAGMSALLFDVQLRPVTFFKGYSDLMSKMFSMTGDPMNVVKGLILLTDHSEVIQLQSGLKASAEFQGGLAIDISGGMEVSLWYRESKTSVNNRGALVVTGNVTVDMDFMRVGVEVSYETEASLDFITTVQFSEYPFLVCMQMDKTTFPFSESLSKYESISSGKSVASHKRKKQLVPGSEFPLHQENSNMCNKGQLSHLSLMQ
;
A
#
# COMPACT_ATOMS: atom_id res chain seq x y z
N MET A 1 -45.29 39.72 8.33
CA MET A 1 -45.35 40.83 9.31
C MET A 1 -44.12 40.67 10.19
N TYR A 2 -43.15 41.60 10.16
CA TYR A 2 -43.14 42.85 10.94
C TYR A 2 -43.25 42.58 12.45
N GLN A 3 -42.42 43.11 13.35
CA GLN A 3 -41.08 43.72 13.30
C GLN A 3 -40.61 43.84 14.78
N ASP A 4 -39.35 44.20 15.02
CA ASP A 4 -38.84 45.14 16.04
C ASP A 4 -39.69 45.53 17.30
N SER A 5 -39.14 45.87 18.48
CA SER A 5 -37.77 45.83 19.04
C SER A 5 -37.77 46.45 20.46
N VAL A 6 -36.68 46.27 21.23
CA VAL A 6 -36.19 47.08 22.40
C VAL A 6 -37.11 47.25 23.63
N TRP A 7 -36.57 47.02 24.85
CA TRP A 7 -36.35 48.01 25.92
C TRP A 7 -35.94 47.36 27.27
N THR A 8 -34.79 47.81 27.77
CA THR A 8 -34.24 47.67 29.14
C THR A 8 -35.06 48.53 30.15
N PRO A 9 -34.92 48.42 31.50
CA PRO A 9 -33.68 48.16 32.25
C PRO A 9 -33.77 47.33 33.56
N ALA A 10 -32.61 47.14 34.21
CA ALA A 10 -32.44 46.60 35.57
C ALA A 10 -32.79 47.65 36.67
N PRO A 11 -32.92 47.30 37.98
CA PRO A 11 -31.72 47.10 38.82
C PRO A 11 -31.83 46.15 40.07
N LYS A 12 -30.64 45.68 40.52
CA LYS A 12 -30.17 45.41 41.92
C LYS A 12 -31.01 44.58 42.93
N GLY A 13 -30.40 43.56 43.56
CA GLY A 13 -30.97 42.88 44.76
C GLY A 13 -30.27 41.63 45.33
N THR A 14 -29.01 41.75 45.74
CA THR A 14 -28.35 41.18 46.96
C THR A 14 -28.73 39.80 47.61
N THR A 15 -27.74 38.88 47.68
CA THR A 15 -27.32 37.98 48.82
C THR A 15 -28.09 36.74 49.35
N LEU A 16 -27.25 35.78 49.82
CA LEU A 16 -27.42 34.60 50.73
C LEU A 16 -27.51 33.23 50.03
N ILE A 17 -26.49 32.36 50.01
CA ILE A 17 -25.76 31.59 51.08
C ILE A 17 -26.48 30.32 51.55
N SER A 18 -26.00 29.15 51.07
CA SER A 18 -25.76 27.87 51.79
C SER A 18 -25.09 26.88 50.78
N CYS A 19 -24.01 26.11 51.00
CA CYS A 19 -23.46 25.35 52.15
C CYS A 19 -24.40 24.21 52.60
N VAL A 20 -24.01 22.94 52.81
CA VAL A 20 -22.67 22.28 52.83
C VAL A 20 -22.83 20.71 52.66
N PRO A 21 -21.87 19.77 52.90
CA PRO A 21 -21.41 18.83 51.87
C PRO A 21 -21.41 17.33 52.29
N ASN A 22 -20.61 16.47 51.64
CA ASN A 22 -19.68 15.48 52.25
C ASN A 22 -18.87 14.74 51.16
N LYS A 23 -17.51 14.74 51.20
CA LYS A 23 -16.55 13.86 51.95
C LYS A 23 -16.45 12.43 51.36
N GLU A 24 -15.29 11.77 51.22
CA GLU A 24 -13.85 12.04 51.44
C GLU A 24 -13.03 10.89 50.73
N SER A 25 -11.70 10.77 50.64
CA SER A 25 -10.51 11.52 51.13
C SER A 25 -9.24 11.13 50.32
N CYS A 26 -8.26 12.05 50.19
CA CYS A 26 -6.78 11.88 50.22
C CYS A 26 -6.03 10.78 49.39
N SER A 27 -4.81 10.99 48.87
CA SER A 27 -3.67 11.76 49.42
C SER A 27 -2.71 12.37 48.38
N HIS A 28 -1.92 13.36 48.83
CA HIS A 28 -0.99 14.27 48.13
C HIS A 28 0.47 14.00 48.59
N PRO A 29 1.54 14.83 48.36
CA PRO A 29 1.72 16.09 47.59
C PRO A 29 2.94 15.98 46.58
N LEU A 30 3.47 16.98 45.84
CA LEU A 30 3.99 18.32 46.18
C LEU A 30 4.21 19.23 44.92
N ASN A 31 3.66 20.45 44.95
CA ASN A 31 4.30 21.78 44.69
C ASN A 31 5.15 22.06 43.41
N LEU A 32 5.13 23.24 42.75
CA LEU A 32 4.42 24.55 42.83
C LEU A 32 4.22 25.04 41.35
N GLY A 33 3.37 25.99 40.96
CA GLY A 33 2.53 26.94 41.70
C GLY A 33 2.87 28.41 41.38
N PHE A 34 2.11 29.06 40.49
CA PHE A 34 2.15 30.53 40.29
C PHE A 34 0.77 31.08 39.87
N CYS A 35 0.25 32.05 40.62
CA CYS A 35 -0.94 32.84 40.28
C CYS A 35 -0.53 34.24 39.80
N PHE A 36 -1.32 34.83 38.91
CA PHE A 36 -1.29 36.26 38.61
C PHE A 36 -2.38 36.97 39.41
N PHE A 37 -2.05 38.09 40.03
CA PHE A 37 -3.02 39.08 40.49
C PHE A 37 -2.64 40.44 39.91
N TRP A 38 -3.65 41.24 39.56
CA TRP A 38 -3.52 42.54 38.94
C TRP A 38 -3.96 43.62 39.93
N LEU A 39 -3.14 44.66 40.13
CA LEU A 39 -3.56 45.90 40.78
C LEU A 39 -2.67 47.05 40.30
N GLN A 40 -3.27 48.22 40.08
CA GLN A 40 -2.69 49.36 39.36
C GLN A 40 -2.96 50.67 40.11
N ARG A 41 -2.14 51.70 39.86
CA ARG A 41 -2.17 53.10 40.39
C ARG A 41 -1.62 53.26 41.81
N GLU A 42 -0.96 54.35 42.19
CA GLU A 42 -0.50 55.61 41.53
C GLU A 42 0.83 55.98 42.25
N GLY A 43 1.90 56.50 41.62
CA GLY A 43 2.06 57.90 41.23
C GLY A 43 3.38 58.47 41.82
N HIS A 44 4.14 59.26 41.04
CA HIS A 44 5.34 60.03 41.45
C HIS A 44 6.60 59.32 42.02
N THR A 45 7.43 58.73 41.13
CA THR A 45 8.90 59.02 41.04
C THR A 45 9.42 58.58 39.66
N MET A 46 9.06 59.33 38.62
CA MET A 46 9.25 58.95 37.21
C MET A 46 10.33 59.80 36.50
N LEU A 47 11.55 59.86 37.07
CA LEU A 47 12.71 60.42 36.36
C LEU A 47 14.03 59.73 36.72
N THR A 48 14.25 59.34 37.98
CA THR A 48 15.45 58.59 38.41
C THR A 48 15.42 57.11 38.03
N LEU A 49 14.23 56.51 37.89
CA LEU A 49 14.08 55.09 37.50
C LEU A 49 14.35 54.84 36.01
N VAL A 50 14.16 55.84 35.13
CA VAL A 50 14.38 55.68 33.67
C VAL A 50 15.88 55.53 33.36
N VAL A 51 16.75 56.27 34.06
CA VAL A 51 18.21 56.15 33.90
C VAL A 51 18.71 54.80 34.41
N PHE A 52 18.20 54.32 35.55
CA PHE A 52 18.57 53.00 36.08
C PHE A 52 18.07 51.83 35.21
N LEU A 53 16.87 51.95 34.61
CA LEU A 53 16.36 50.95 33.67
C LEU A 53 17.11 50.93 32.33
N LEU A 54 17.61 52.07 31.83
CA LEU A 54 18.47 52.12 30.63
C LEU A 54 19.87 51.54 30.87
N CYS A 55 20.43 51.67 32.08
CA CYS A 55 21.67 50.99 32.46
C CYS A 55 21.48 49.49 32.74
N ALA A 56 20.32 49.05 33.23
CA ALA A 56 20.02 47.62 33.41
C ALA A 56 19.69 46.91 32.08
N ALA A 57 19.06 47.61 31.13
CA ALA A 57 18.72 47.08 29.79
C ALA A 57 19.95 46.96 28.85
N SER A 58 21.07 47.61 29.17
CA SER A 58 22.33 47.51 28.41
C SER A 58 23.28 46.42 28.94
N SER A 59 22.92 45.74 30.04
CA SER A 59 23.73 44.67 30.66
C SER A 59 23.15 43.24 30.53
N VAL A 60 22.03 43.05 29.82
CA VAL A 60 21.42 41.72 29.58
C VAL A 60 21.21 41.43 28.09
N THR A 61 22.18 41.79 27.25
CA THR A 61 22.31 41.30 25.86
C THR A 61 23.64 40.61 25.61
N ALA A 62 24.12 39.85 26.60
CA ALA A 62 25.23 38.91 26.47
C ALA A 62 24.92 37.54 27.10
N SER A 63 23.65 37.09 27.05
CA SER A 63 23.41 35.65 26.95
C SER A 63 23.90 35.22 25.57
N ALA A 64 25.20 35.00 25.47
CA ALA A 64 25.78 34.28 24.36
C ALA A 64 24.98 32.98 24.24
N LYS A 65 24.30 32.78 23.10
CA LYS A 65 23.96 31.43 22.66
C LYS A 65 25.29 30.71 22.61
N GLY A 66 25.61 29.94 23.64
CA GLY A 66 26.81 29.14 23.72
C GLY A 66 26.76 28.19 22.53
N GLY A 67 27.45 28.59 21.45
CA GLY A 67 27.46 27.86 20.20
C GLY A 67 27.88 26.45 20.54
N ALA A 68 27.05 25.47 20.18
CA ALA A 68 27.26 24.10 20.62
C ALA A 68 28.55 23.57 19.99
N ALA A 69 29.66 23.72 20.71
CA ALA A 69 30.99 23.57 20.15
C ALA A 69 31.20 22.14 19.63
N GLY A 70 31.76 22.06 18.43
CA GLY A 70 32.09 20.81 17.77
C GLY A 70 33.35 20.16 18.31
N PRO A 71 33.84 19.11 17.64
CA PRO A 71 35.20 18.65 17.84
C PRO A 71 36.14 19.73 17.25
N ARG A 72 37.08 20.22 18.04
CA ARG A 72 38.16 21.10 17.58
C ARG A 72 39.44 20.27 17.47
N LEU A 73 40.16 20.41 16.37
CA LEU A 73 41.48 19.79 16.21
C LEU A 73 42.54 20.71 16.79
N ASN A 74 43.59 20.13 17.37
CA ASN A 74 44.76 20.89 17.78
C ASN A 74 45.55 21.38 16.55
N ASN A 75 46.28 22.47 16.76
CA ASN A 75 47.22 23.00 15.77
C ASN A 75 48.39 22.03 15.61
N ASP A 76 48.94 21.96 14.40
CA ASP A 76 50.17 21.23 14.10
C ASP A 76 50.15 19.75 14.54
N GLN A 77 48.95 19.13 14.58
CA GLN A 77 48.74 17.72 14.92
C GLN A 77 48.06 16.96 13.78
N LEU A 78 48.59 15.77 13.51
CA LEU A 78 48.04 14.75 12.62
C LEU A 78 47.40 13.65 13.47
N TYR A 79 46.09 13.45 13.32
CA TYR A 79 45.34 12.41 14.01
C TYR A 79 45.24 11.18 13.11
N LYS A 80 45.72 10.03 13.58
CA LYS A 80 45.65 8.75 12.85
C LYS A 80 44.50 7.92 13.36
N PHE A 81 43.53 7.64 12.50
CA PHE A 81 42.38 6.81 12.80
C PHE A 81 42.41 5.50 12.02
N SER A 82 41.92 4.43 12.63
CA SER A 82 41.45 3.25 11.89
C SER A 82 39.97 3.42 11.58
N TYR A 83 39.58 3.20 10.32
CA TYR A 83 38.21 3.28 9.85
C TYR A 83 37.76 1.94 9.26
N ASN A 84 36.62 1.45 9.75
CA ASN A 84 35.96 0.25 9.26
C ASN A 84 34.51 0.58 8.90
N THR A 85 34.06 0.16 7.72
CA THR A 85 32.63 0.13 7.37
C THR A 85 32.25 -1.26 6.90
N GLU A 86 31.30 -1.88 7.60
CA GLU A 86 30.72 -3.17 7.23
C GLU A 86 29.28 -3.01 6.77
N VAL A 87 28.85 -3.86 5.84
CA VAL A 87 27.45 -3.99 5.45
C VAL A 87 27.07 -5.47 5.40
N LEU A 88 25.93 -5.77 5.99
CA LEU A 88 25.36 -7.10 6.11
C LEU A 88 23.92 -7.08 5.57
N VAL A 89 23.60 -8.07 4.76
CA VAL A 89 22.27 -8.30 4.18
C VAL A 89 21.81 -9.71 4.54
N ASP A 90 20.64 -9.82 5.16
CA ASP A 90 20.05 -11.09 5.57
C ASP A 90 18.50 -11.00 5.70
N ARG A 91 17.83 -12.09 6.04
CA ARG A 91 16.47 -12.12 6.54
C ARG A 91 16.38 -11.52 7.95
N VAL A 92 15.23 -10.94 8.32
CA VAL A 92 15.04 -10.28 9.63
C VAL A 92 15.26 -11.21 10.85
N ARG A 93 14.96 -12.51 10.72
CA ARG A 93 15.23 -13.56 11.74
C ARG A 93 16.42 -14.46 11.35
N GLY A 94 17.51 -13.85 10.88
CA GLY A 94 18.78 -14.50 10.54
C GLY A 94 19.70 -14.69 11.75
N SER A 95 20.46 -15.78 11.77
CA SER A 95 21.68 -15.89 12.56
C SER A 95 22.81 -15.12 11.87
N LYS A 96 23.80 -14.59 12.60
CA LYS A 96 25.00 -13.97 11.98
C LYS A 96 25.79 -14.93 11.08
N GLU A 97 25.59 -16.24 11.22
CA GLU A 97 26.18 -17.26 10.37
C GLU A 97 25.51 -17.31 8.99
N GLY A 98 26.30 -17.06 7.94
CA GLY A 98 25.84 -17.11 6.55
C GLY A 98 25.10 -15.86 6.07
N THR A 99 25.27 -14.71 6.74
CA THR A 99 24.92 -13.38 6.20
C THR A 99 25.72 -13.09 4.92
N ALA A 100 25.12 -12.34 3.97
CA ALA A 100 25.85 -11.83 2.82
C ALA A 100 26.39 -10.42 3.14
N GLY A 101 27.61 -10.10 2.75
CA GLY A 101 28.21 -8.82 3.15
C GLY A 101 29.73 -8.71 3.06
N TYR A 102 30.22 -7.47 3.06
CA TYR A 102 31.63 -7.12 3.04
C TYR A 102 31.96 -6.04 4.07
N ARG A 103 33.25 -5.97 4.41
CA ARG A 103 33.88 -4.95 5.23
C ARG A 103 34.93 -4.24 4.40
N ILE A 104 34.90 -2.91 4.42
CA ILE A 104 35.99 -2.06 3.93
C ILE A 104 36.71 -1.52 5.15
N SER A 105 38.01 -1.74 5.23
CA SER A 105 38.88 -1.25 6.30
C SER A 105 39.99 -0.38 5.70
N SER A 106 40.34 0.71 6.36
CA SER A 106 41.36 1.65 5.91
C SER A 106 41.93 2.46 7.08
N ASP A 107 43.12 2.99 6.90
CA ASP A 107 43.65 4.01 7.80
C ASP A 107 43.24 5.40 7.28
N VAL A 108 43.01 6.34 8.20
CA VAL A 108 42.52 7.69 7.90
C VAL A 108 43.35 8.71 8.68
N ASP A 109 44.09 9.51 7.94
CA ASP A 109 44.83 10.64 8.48
C ASP A 109 43.93 11.89 8.45
N VAL A 110 43.84 12.60 9.58
CA VAL A 110 43.05 13.84 9.71
C VAL A 110 43.90 14.94 10.33
N ASN A 111 43.96 16.11 9.70
CA ASN A 111 44.67 17.27 10.22
C ASN A 111 43.88 18.58 10.00
N LEU A 112 44.18 19.58 10.84
CA LEU A 112 43.76 20.96 10.60
C LEU A 112 44.52 21.51 9.39
N VAL A 113 43.82 22.27 8.54
CA VAL A 113 44.39 22.95 7.36
C VAL A 113 44.31 24.46 7.51
N TRP A 114 43.21 24.95 8.07
CA TRP A 114 42.96 26.36 8.29
C TRP A 114 41.92 26.54 9.38
N ARG A 115 42.04 27.62 10.15
CA ARG A 115 41.04 28.10 11.10
C ARG A 115 40.77 29.58 10.87
N ASP A 116 39.49 29.96 10.98
CA ASP A 116 39.07 31.35 10.86
C ASP A 116 39.71 32.19 12.01
N PRO A 117 40.50 33.24 11.69
CA PRO A 117 41.10 34.11 12.70
C PRO A 117 40.06 34.80 13.59
N SER A 118 38.84 35.02 13.10
CA SER A 118 37.73 35.63 13.83
C SER A 118 36.87 34.63 14.61
N ASN A 119 36.87 33.34 14.23
CA ASN A 119 36.02 32.33 14.85
C ASN A 119 36.69 30.95 14.96
N LYS A 120 37.18 30.62 16.16
CA LYS A 120 37.87 29.33 16.42
C LYS A 120 37.01 28.06 16.23
N ASP A 121 35.69 28.19 16.11
CA ASP A 121 34.76 27.08 15.77
C ASP A 121 34.48 26.93 14.26
N ASP A 122 35.13 27.74 13.41
CA ASP A 122 35.08 27.66 11.94
C ASP A 122 36.45 27.20 11.43
N GLN A 123 36.53 25.96 10.93
CA GLN A 123 37.77 25.27 10.60
C GLN A 123 37.64 24.40 9.35
N LEU A 124 38.71 24.35 8.56
CA LEU A 124 38.88 23.45 7.43
C LEU A 124 39.81 22.31 7.85
N ILE A 125 39.35 21.07 7.70
CA ILE A 125 40.15 19.87 7.96
C ILE A 125 40.38 19.08 6.68
N GLN A 126 41.55 18.47 6.56
CA GLN A 126 41.87 17.49 5.52
C GLN A 126 41.64 16.08 6.07
N LEU A 127 41.15 15.20 5.20
CA LEU A 127 41.10 13.77 5.42
C LEU A 127 41.82 13.07 4.27
N ALA A 128 42.71 12.13 4.56
CA ALA A 128 43.34 11.25 3.59
C ALA A 128 43.11 9.78 3.97
N ILE A 129 42.72 8.94 3.00
CA ILE A 129 42.46 7.52 3.22
C ILE A 129 43.65 6.72 2.66
N SER A 130 44.19 5.80 3.45
CA SER A 130 45.28 4.91 3.05
C SER A 130 44.97 3.44 3.42
N ASN A 131 45.84 2.52 2.98
CA ASN A 131 45.79 1.09 3.35
C ASN A 131 44.44 0.38 3.17
N VAL A 132 43.65 0.78 2.16
CA VAL A 132 42.31 0.23 1.89
C VAL A 132 42.36 -1.28 1.64
N ARG A 133 41.56 -2.04 2.39
CA ARG A 133 41.33 -3.48 2.23
C ARG A 133 39.83 -3.76 2.15
N ILE A 134 39.45 -4.81 1.42
CA ILE A 134 38.06 -5.24 1.24
C ILE A 134 38.00 -6.73 1.58
N GLU A 135 37.21 -7.07 2.58
CA GLU A 135 37.14 -8.40 3.19
C GLU A 135 35.69 -8.88 3.31
N PRO A 136 35.42 -10.20 3.35
CA PRO A 136 34.07 -10.68 3.63
C PRO A 136 33.68 -10.35 5.09
N ALA A 137 32.46 -9.85 5.31
CA ALA A 137 32.01 -9.48 6.66
C ALA A 137 31.75 -10.69 7.59
N SER A 138 31.64 -11.88 7.01
CA SER A 138 31.52 -13.16 7.71
C SER A 138 32.67 -14.09 7.31
N GLN A 139 33.23 -14.85 8.25
CA GLN A 139 34.24 -15.86 7.93
C GLN A 139 33.67 -16.96 7.02
N ARG A 140 34.40 -17.28 5.93
CA ARG A 140 33.94 -18.25 4.92
C ARG A 140 35.07 -19.15 4.43
N SER A 141 34.70 -20.36 4.01
CA SER A 141 35.63 -21.26 3.34
C SER A 141 36.10 -20.69 2.00
N LYS A 142 37.34 -21.02 1.59
CA LYS A 142 37.97 -20.46 0.38
C LYS A 142 37.11 -20.57 -0.89
N LYS A 143 36.37 -21.68 -1.06
CA LYS A 143 35.45 -21.91 -2.20
C LYS A 143 34.19 -21.04 -2.19
N LYS A 144 33.81 -20.41 -1.08
CA LYS A 144 32.59 -19.59 -0.92
C LYS A 144 32.90 -18.09 -0.67
N ASN A 145 34.14 -17.68 -0.87
CA ASN A 145 34.58 -16.30 -0.70
C ASN A 145 34.94 -15.69 -2.06
N VAL A 146 34.08 -14.80 -2.57
CA VAL A 146 34.29 -14.08 -3.85
C VAL A 146 35.57 -13.23 -3.82
N LEU A 147 35.97 -12.75 -2.64
CA LEU A 147 37.12 -11.88 -2.42
C LEU A 147 38.43 -12.67 -2.21
N HIS A 148 38.41 -14.02 -2.21
CA HIS A 148 39.61 -14.81 -1.98
C HIS A 148 40.66 -14.58 -3.08
N GLY A 149 41.84 -14.08 -2.68
CA GLY A 149 42.93 -13.73 -3.59
C GLY A 149 42.71 -12.44 -4.38
N SER A 150 41.71 -11.62 -4.01
CA SER A 150 41.51 -10.29 -4.59
C SER A 150 42.15 -9.22 -3.72
N THR A 151 42.85 -8.27 -4.33
CA THR A 151 43.35 -7.05 -3.67
C THR A 151 42.38 -5.89 -3.88
N ALA A 152 42.47 -4.83 -3.06
CA ALA A 152 41.67 -3.62 -3.26
C ALA A 152 41.86 -3.02 -4.66
N GLU A 153 43.09 -3.03 -5.21
CA GLU A 153 43.36 -2.58 -6.58
C GLU A 153 42.67 -3.46 -7.63
N SER A 154 42.65 -4.79 -7.47
CA SER A 154 42.00 -5.69 -8.43
C SER A 154 40.46 -5.58 -8.42
N LEU A 155 39.87 -5.11 -7.32
CA LEU A 155 38.43 -4.91 -7.17
C LEU A 155 38.01 -3.51 -7.65
N LEU A 156 38.64 -2.46 -7.12
CA LEU A 156 38.33 -1.07 -7.44
C LEU A 156 38.80 -0.68 -8.85
N GLY A 157 39.93 -1.24 -9.28
CA GLY A 157 40.73 -0.74 -10.40
C GLY A 157 41.58 0.47 -9.98
N LYS A 158 42.74 0.64 -10.64
CA LYS A 158 43.71 1.72 -10.38
C LYS A 158 43.08 3.10 -10.24
N THR A 159 42.15 3.45 -11.13
CA THR A 159 41.51 4.78 -11.17
C THR A 159 40.59 5.04 -9.98
N LYS A 160 39.78 4.07 -9.55
CA LYS A 160 38.88 4.25 -8.39
C LYS A 160 39.65 4.18 -7.07
N LEU A 161 40.68 3.33 -6.98
CA LEU A 161 41.53 3.28 -5.78
C LEU A 161 42.29 4.59 -5.60
N ALA A 162 42.92 5.12 -6.65
CA ALA A 162 43.58 6.42 -6.61
C ALA A 162 42.60 7.58 -6.33
N ALA A 163 41.35 7.50 -6.79
CA ALA A 163 40.31 8.45 -6.42
C ALA A 163 39.91 8.33 -4.94
N LEU A 164 39.88 7.13 -4.36
CA LEU A 164 39.51 6.92 -2.96
C LEU A 164 40.60 7.43 -2.01
N THR A 165 41.88 7.21 -2.33
CA THR A 165 43.02 7.61 -1.49
C THR A 165 43.39 9.08 -1.62
N LYS A 166 42.90 9.80 -2.65
CA LYS A 166 43.10 11.25 -2.79
C LYS A 166 42.50 12.01 -1.59
N PRO A 167 43.24 12.98 -1.02
CA PRO A 167 42.75 13.79 0.08
C PRO A 167 41.49 14.57 -0.31
N PHE A 168 40.67 14.85 0.69
CA PHE A 168 39.44 15.64 0.57
C PHE A 168 39.25 16.47 1.83
N PHE A 169 38.43 17.52 1.75
CA PHE A 169 38.36 18.53 2.81
C PHE A 169 36.93 18.70 3.32
N LEU A 170 36.80 18.85 4.63
CA LEU A 170 35.54 19.12 5.31
C LEU A 170 35.64 20.47 6.01
N HIS A 171 34.70 21.36 5.67
CA HIS A 171 34.56 22.65 6.33
C HIS A 171 33.55 22.52 7.47
N LEU A 172 34.04 22.56 8.70
CA LEU A 172 33.24 22.47 9.92
C LEU A 172 33.04 23.85 10.53
N LYS A 173 31.77 24.27 10.69
CA LYS A 173 31.39 25.45 11.47
C LYS A 173 30.49 25.00 12.64
N ASN A 174 30.90 25.29 13.87
CA ASN A 174 30.22 24.85 15.10
C ASN A 174 29.94 23.33 15.12
N GLY A 175 30.91 22.52 14.65
CA GLY A 175 30.77 21.06 14.55
C GLY A 175 29.86 20.52 13.45
N LYS A 176 29.30 21.38 12.59
CA LYS A 176 28.45 20.98 11.45
C LYS A 176 29.18 21.18 10.12
N ALA A 177 28.91 20.31 9.15
CA ALA A 177 29.45 20.48 7.80
C ALA A 177 28.79 21.70 7.11
N LYS A 178 29.59 22.73 6.82
CA LYS A 178 29.22 23.89 6.02
C LYS A 178 29.47 23.65 4.53
N ALA A 179 30.60 23.01 4.20
CA ALA A 179 30.97 22.60 2.85
C ALA A 179 31.81 21.31 2.87
N PHE A 180 31.80 20.59 1.75
CA PHE A 180 32.61 19.39 1.51
C PHE A 180 33.27 19.52 0.14
N TYR A 181 34.59 19.38 0.11
CA TYR A 181 35.42 19.60 -1.08
C TYR A 181 36.11 18.32 -1.53
N SER A 182 35.96 17.99 -2.81
CA SER A 182 36.56 16.83 -3.46
C SER A 182 36.79 17.17 -4.94
N PHE A 183 37.61 16.36 -5.62
CA PHE A 183 37.92 16.55 -7.03
C PHE A 183 36.69 16.23 -7.90
N TRP A 184 36.29 17.18 -8.77
CA TRP A 184 35.08 17.05 -9.58
C TRP A 184 35.01 15.78 -10.45
N ALA A 185 36.17 15.33 -10.94
CA ALA A 185 36.30 14.12 -11.77
C ALA A 185 36.18 12.78 -11.02
N GLU A 186 36.02 12.78 -9.69
CA GLU A 186 35.87 11.54 -8.91
C GLU A 186 34.50 10.87 -9.15
N PRO A 187 34.44 9.53 -9.25
CA PRO A 187 33.16 8.82 -9.39
C PRO A 187 32.23 9.09 -8.19
N ALA A 188 30.93 9.26 -8.46
CA ALA A 188 29.90 9.50 -7.45
C ALA A 188 29.97 8.52 -6.26
N THR A 189 30.12 7.22 -6.53
CA THR A 189 30.27 6.16 -5.53
C THR A 189 31.47 6.38 -4.59
N ILE A 190 32.60 6.89 -5.11
CA ILE A 190 33.79 7.18 -4.31
C ILE A 190 33.58 8.46 -3.48
N LYS A 191 32.98 9.50 -4.07
CA LYS A 191 32.58 10.70 -3.32
C LYS A 191 31.61 10.38 -2.19
N ASN A 192 30.65 9.48 -2.41
CA ASN A 192 29.68 9.09 -1.38
C ASN A 192 30.35 8.34 -0.20
N LEU A 193 31.33 7.45 -0.45
CA LEU A 193 32.15 6.85 0.61
C LEU A 193 32.89 7.90 1.45
N LYS A 194 33.55 8.86 0.78
CA LYS A 194 34.25 9.98 1.45
C LYS A 194 33.27 10.84 2.28
N ARG A 195 32.07 11.12 1.75
CA ARG A 195 30.98 11.81 2.48
C ARG A 195 30.51 11.00 3.69
N GLY A 196 30.41 9.67 3.59
CA GLY A 196 30.02 8.79 4.71
C GLY A 196 31.00 8.81 5.88
N LEU A 197 32.31 8.85 5.58
CA LEU A 197 33.36 9.08 6.58
C LEU A 197 33.30 10.50 7.16
N ALA A 198 33.21 11.53 6.31
CA ALA A 198 33.08 12.93 6.74
C ALA A 198 31.86 13.18 7.65
N SER A 199 30.75 12.49 7.40
CA SER A 199 29.49 12.57 8.18
C SER A 199 29.64 12.03 9.62
N LEU A 200 30.72 11.32 9.95
CA LEU A 200 31.05 10.92 11.32
C LEU A 200 31.74 12.05 12.11
N LEU A 201 32.40 13.01 11.44
CA LEU A 201 33.03 14.15 12.13
C LEU A 201 32.04 15.27 12.48
N GLN A 202 30.80 15.18 11.99
CA GLN A 202 29.70 16.05 12.38
C GLN A 202 29.11 15.60 13.73
N MET A 203 29.28 16.40 14.77
CA MET A 203 28.71 16.11 16.09
C MET A 203 28.35 17.38 16.88
N GLN A 204 27.66 17.20 18.00
CA GLN A 204 27.32 18.27 18.94
C GLN A 204 27.60 17.81 20.38
N ARG A 205 28.20 18.66 21.21
CA ARG A 205 28.43 18.35 22.63
C ARG A 205 27.24 18.63 23.55
N THR A 206 26.19 19.31 23.05
CA THR A 206 24.98 19.62 23.83
C THR A 206 23.79 18.76 23.39
N THR A 207 23.01 18.31 24.37
CA THR A 207 21.75 17.59 24.16
C THR A 207 20.73 18.50 23.47
N GLY A 208 20.01 17.97 22.47
CA GLY A 208 18.99 18.72 21.75
C GLY A 208 18.60 18.12 20.40
N LYS A 209 17.53 18.65 19.79
CA LYS A 209 17.09 18.30 18.44
C LYS A 209 17.53 19.38 17.46
N VAL A 210 18.13 18.98 16.35
CA VAL A 210 18.62 19.85 15.27
C VAL A 210 18.31 19.26 13.91
N ILE A 211 18.32 20.09 12.87
CA ILE A 211 18.26 19.63 11.48
C ILE A 211 19.68 19.65 10.93
N GLU A 212 20.14 18.52 10.40
CA GLU A 212 21.49 18.36 9.85
C GLU A 212 21.42 17.96 8.38
N ASN A 213 22.41 18.41 7.61
CA ASN A 213 22.70 17.88 6.29
C ASN A 213 23.93 16.98 6.42
N ASP A 214 23.82 15.73 5.99
CA ASP A 214 24.95 14.82 5.85
C ASP A 214 24.73 13.87 4.65
N VAL A 215 25.51 12.79 4.52
CA VAL A 215 25.38 11.86 3.40
C VAL A 215 23.97 11.28 3.23
N SER A 216 23.19 11.15 4.32
CA SER A 216 21.81 10.64 4.32
C SER A 216 20.78 11.70 3.88
N GLY A 217 21.21 12.91 3.51
CA GLY A 217 20.34 14.02 3.12
C GLY A 217 20.09 15.01 4.26
N ARG A 218 18.96 15.72 4.21
CA ARG A 218 18.54 16.68 5.24
C ARG A 218 17.60 16.00 6.24
N CYS A 219 18.09 15.72 7.45
CA CYS A 219 17.42 14.89 8.45
C CYS A 219 17.21 15.64 9.79
N THR A 220 16.20 15.24 10.57
CA THR A 220 16.10 15.60 11.98
C THR A 220 16.96 14.66 12.83
N VAL A 221 17.76 15.23 13.72
CA VAL A 221 18.74 14.51 14.53
C VAL A 221 18.59 14.89 15.99
N GLU A 222 18.56 13.89 16.87
CA GLU A 222 18.52 14.04 18.32
C GLU A 222 19.88 13.69 18.92
N TYR A 223 20.50 14.64 19.62
CA TYR A 223 21.72 14.44 20.39
C TYR A 223 21.39 14.25 21.87
N LYS A 224 22.03 13.26 22.50
CA LYS A 224 22.07 13.06 23.95
C LYS A 224 23.52 13.03 24.40
N ALA A 225 23.94 14.07 25.11
CA ALA A 225 25.27 14.15 25.69
C ALA A 225 25.23 13.67 27.15
N VAL A 226 26.12 12.71 27.45
CA VAL A 226 26.42 12.18 28.79
C VAL A 226 27.92 12.40 29.02
N LYS A 227 28.40 12.36 30.27
CA LYS A 227 29.82 12.61 30.57
C LYS A 227 30.73 11.63 29.80
N GLY A 228 31.54 12.16 28.88
CA GLY A 228 32.46 11.38 28.03
C GLY A 228 31.82 10.67 26.82
N GLN A 229 30.50 10.77 26.61
CA GLN A 229 29.82 10.06 25.52
C GLN A 229 28.69 10.90 24.91
N VAL A 230 28.60 10.91 23.58
CA VAL A 230 27.48 11.55 22.86
C VAL A 230 26.79 10.52 21.98
N THR A 231 25.48 10.34 22.17
CA THR A 231 24.65 9.55 21.26
C THR A 231 23.90 10.48 20.30
N ARG A 232 24.02 10.20 19.01
CA ARG A 232 23.32 10.87 17.90
C ARG A 232 22.33 9.88 17.29
N THR A 233 21.04 10.16 17.38
CA THR A 233 19.98 9.36 16.76
C THR A 233 19.35 10.12 15.60
N LYS A 234 19.35 9.55 14.39
CA LYS A 234 18.68 10.14 13.23
C LYS A 234 17.24 9.67 13.14
N VAL A 235 16.30 10.59 12.93
CA VAL A 235 14.90 10.26 12.61
C VAL A 235 14.78 10.08 11.10
N LEU A 236 15.05 8.87 10.62
CA LEU A 236 15.21 8.56 9.19
C LEU A 236 13.97 8.91 8.35
N ASP A 237 12.76 8.81 8.91
CA ASP A 237 11.51 9.19 8.22
C ASP A 237 11.41 10.69 7.90
N THR A 238 12.26 11.53 8.51
CA THR A 238 12.33 12.98 8.21
C THR A 238 13.39 13.34 7.17
N CYS A 239 14.22 12.38 6.74
CA CYS A 239 15.32 12.63 5.82
C CYS A 239 14.80 12.95 4.40
N LYS A 240 15.17 14.12 3.89
CA LYS A 240 14.89 14.51 2.49
C LYS A 240 16.10 14.21 1.62
N THR A 241 15.93 13.31 0.65
CA THR A 241 16.92 12.92 -0.37
C THR A 241 16.38 13.22 -1.78
N ALA A 242 17.23 13.12 -2.80
CA ALA A 242 16.87 13.42 -4.18
C ALA A 242 16.35 12.20 -4.97
N GLU A 243 16.42 10.98 -4.43
CA GLU A 243 15.89 9.76 -5.08
C GLU A 243 14.54 9.40 -4.46
N THR A 244 13.54 9.23 -5.32
CA THR A 244 12.15 8.94 -4.94
C THR A 244 11.84 7.47 -5.14
N GLY A 245 11.44 6.80 -4.06
CA GLY A 245 10.78 5.50 -4.16
C GLY A 245 9.30 5.61 -4.50
N PHE A 246 8.64 4.47 -4.67
CA PHE A 246 7.19 4.35 -4.74
C PHE A 246 6.72 3.15 -3.91
N THR A 247 5.48 3.19 -3.45
CA THR A 247 4.82 2.09 -2.76
C THR A 247 3.32 2.08 -3.08
N THR A 248 2.70 0.91 -2.95
CA THR A 248 1.24 0.78 -3.03
C THR A 248 0.53 1.53 -1.89
N HIS A 249 -0.71 1.94 -2.16
CA HIS A 249 -1.60 2.62 -1.22
C HIS A 249 -2.25 1.64 -0.23
N SER A 250 -2.51 0.40 -0.66
CA SER A 250 -3.07 -0.65 0.20
C SER A 250 -2.07 -1.08 1.27
N GLN A 251 -2.43 -0.93 2.54
CA GLN A 251 -1.59 -1.37 3.65
C GLN A 251 -1.45 -2.91 3.69
N VAL A 252 -2.49 -3.66 3.29
CA VAL A 252 -2.48 -5.14 3.27
C VAL A 252 -1.50 -5.68 2.23
N LEU A 253 -1.48 -5.07 1.03
CA LEU A 253 -0.54 -5.42 -0.05
C LEU A 253 0.81 -4.69 0.07
N GLY A 254 0.98 -3.85 1.10
CA GLY A 254 2.15 -3.00 1.30
C GLY A 254 3.36 -3.69 1.92
N VAL A 255 4.45 -2.93 2.01
CA VAL A 255 5.70 -3.33 2.68
C VAL A 255 5.88 -2.49 3.94
N GLY A 256 5.94 -3.14 5.09
CA GLY A 256 6.26 -2.50 6.36
C GLY A 256 7.77 -2.27 6.49
N ARG A 257 8.15 -1.01 6.76
CA ARG A 257 9.54 -0.60 7.01
C ARG A 257 9.76 -0.34 8.51
N LYS A 258 10.91 -0.76 9.03
CA LYS A 258 11.45 -0.31 10.33
C LYS A 258 12.92 0.05 10.15
N SER A 259 13.26 1.30 10.48
CA SER A 259 14.62 1.80 10.28
C SER A 259 15.14 2.54 11.52
N SER A 260 16.43 2.43 11.78
CA SER A 260 17.10 3.08 12.92
C SER A 260 18.55 3.40 12.55
N SER A 261 18.98 4.64 12.78
CA SER A 261 20.40 5.04 12.69
C SER A 261 20.82 5.69 14.01
N VAL A 262 21.83 5.10 14.65
CA VAL A 262 22.40 5.55 15.92
C VAL A 262 23.91 5.63 15.78
N THR A 263 24.50 6.78 16.07
CA THR A 263 25.95 6.96 16.19
C THR A 263 26.31 7.26 17.65
N THR A 264 27.22 6.48 18.22
CA THR A 264 27.75 6.69 19.56
C THR A 264 29.20 7.16 19.46
N PHE A 265 29.45 8.36 19.98
CA PHE A 265 30.76 8.97 20.08
C PHE A 265 31.31 8.79 21.49
N THR A 266 32.53 8.26 21.63
CA THR A 266 33.31 8.35 22.88
C THR A 266 34.29 9.50 22.76
N LEU A 267 34.37 10.33 23.80
CA LEU A 267 35.17 11.54 23.82
C LEU A 267 36.27 11.45 24.88
N GLU A 268 37.49 11.74 24.46
CA GLU A 268 38.68 11.86 25.30
C GLU A 268 39.25 13.27 25.10
N ASP A 269 39.49 13.99 26.19
CA ASP A 269 39.78 15.44 26.21
C ASP A 269 38.82 16.30 25.35
N GLY A 270 37.59 15.80 25.17
CA GLY A 270 36.54 16.39 24.34
C GLY A 270 36.68 16.14 22.83
N PHE A 271 37.77 15.54 22.36
CA PHE A 271 37.93 15.11 20.97
C PHE A 271 37.39 13.69 20.75
N ILE A 272 37.18 13.29 19.50
CA ILE A 272 36.61 11.97 19.17
C ILE A 272 37.69 10.90 19.31
N HIS A 273 37.64 10.12 20.39
CA HIS A 273 38.44 8.90 20.54
C HIS A 273 37.83 7.76 19.69
N SER A 274 36.50 7.59 19.71
CA SER A 274 35.83 6.71 18.75
C SER A 274 34.43 7.15 18.35
N ALA A 275 34.02 6.77 17.15
CA ALA A 275 32.66 6.91 16.63
C ALA A 275 32.18 5.56 16.09
N VAL A 276 31.13 5.00 16.70
CA VAL A 276 30.49 3.76 16.25
C VAL A 276 29.09 4.09 15.76
N ALA A 277 28.85 3.98 14.46
CA ALA A 277 27.51 4.12 13.88
C ALA A 277 26.94 2.73 13.56
N GLU A 278 25.70 2.48 13.95
CA GLU A 278 24.92 1.34 13.47
C GLU A 278 23.62 1.86 12.84
N GLU A 279 23.39 1.44 11.61
CA GLU A 279 22.20 1.72 10.83
C GLU A 279 21.55 0.40 10.42
N THR A 280 20.25 0.25 10.71
CA THR A 280 19.46 -0.92 10.37
C THR A 280 18.24 -0.49 9.58
N HIS A 281 17.94 -1.22 8.50
CA HIS A 281 16.69 -1.13 7.74
C HIS A 281 16.11 -2.53 7.63
N SER A 282 14.88 -2.72 8.11
CA SER A 282 14.12 -3.98 8.00
C SER A 282 12.87 -3.74 7.17
N LEU A 283 12.70 -4.50 6.08
CA LEU A 283 11.55 -4.44 5.19
C LEU A 283 10.85 -5.80 5.17
N ALA A 284 9.53 -5.81 5.29
CA ALA A 284 8.72 -7.03 5.31
C ALA A 284 7.41 -6.83 4.54
N VAL A 285 7.01 -7.81 3.74
CA VAL A 285 5.68 -7.80 3.11
C VAL A 285 4.62 -7.94 4.21
N ASN A 286 3.63 -7.04 4.26
CA ASN A 286 2.65 -7.02 5.36
C ASN A 286 1.79 -8.29 5.38
N SER A 287 1.38 -8.78 4.22
CA SER A 287 0.65 -10.04 4.07
C SER A 287 1.46 -11.30 4.42
N ARG A 288 2.78 -11.21 4.55
CA ARG A 288 3.65 -12.35 4.89
C ARG A 288 4.99 -11.88 5.47
N ARG A 289 5.07 -11.73 6.79
CA ARG A 289 6.26 -11.19 7.47
C ARG A 289 7.47 -12.15 7.48
N SER A 290 7.31 -13.40 7.03
CA SER A 290 8.44 -14.29 6.73
C SER A 290 9.22 -13.84 5.48
N ALA A 291 8.54 -13.19 4.52
CA ALA A 291 9.15 -12.57 3.35
C ALA A 291 9.70 -11.19 3.73
N ALA A 292 10.81 -11.21 4.46
CA ALA A 292 11.42 -10.01 5.03
C ALA A 292 12.94 -10.01 4.92
N ALA A 293 13.49 -8.85 4.59
CA ALA A 293 14.91 -8.59 4.43
C ALA A 293 15.38 -7.50 5.41
N LYS A 294 16.66 -7.57 5.78
CA LYS A 294 17.34 -6.66 6.70
C LYS A 294 18.67 -6.24 6.10
N VAL A 295 18.91 -4.94 6.04
CA VAL A 295 20.24 -4.35 5.83
C VAL A 295 20.73 -3.84 7.18
N VAL A 296 21.98 -4.15 7.52
CA VAL A 296 22.71 -3.53 8.63
C VAL A 296 23.97 -2.93 8.04
N SER A 297 24.17 -1.63 8.19
CA SER A 297 25.45 -0.97 7.92
C SER A 297 26.02 -0.49 9.24
N ARG A 298 27.31 -0.74 9.48
CA ARG A 298 27.98 -0.30 10.70
C ARG A 298 29.31 0.34 10.33
N GLN A 299 29.56 1.52 10.88
CA GLN A 299 30.83 2.22 10.77
C GLN A 299 31.51 2.24 12.13
N THR A 300 32.84 2.18 12.13
CA THR A 300 33.67 2.34 13.33
C THR A 300 34.89 3.15 12.94
N LEU A 301 35.06 4.29 13.59
CA LEU A 301 36.23 5.16 13.51
C LEU A 301 36.87 5.19 14.90
N THR A 302 38.16 4.87 15.01
CA THR A 302 38.88 4.81 16.29
C THR A 302 40.24 5.48 16.16
N LEU A 303 40.56 6.40 17.06
CA LEU A 303 41.86 7.04 17.14
C LEU A 303 42.91 5.99 17.53
N VAL A 304 44.04 5.97 16.81
CA VAL A 304 45.15 5.03 17.01
C VAL A 304 46.38 5.75 17.55
N GLY A 305 46.55 7.04 17.21
CA GLY A 305 47.61 7.89 17.72
C GLY A 305 47.62 9.28 17.11
N THR A 306 48.58 10.10 17.54
CA THR A 306 48.79 11.47 17.07
C THR A 306 50.26 11.70 16.75
N GLU A 307 50.53 12.39 15.64
CA GLU A 307 51.87 12.78 15.19
C GLU A 307 51.94 14.30 14.93
N ALA A 308 53.13 14.83 14.68
CA ALA A 308 53.30 16.22 14.24
C ALA A 308 52.67 16.39 12.85
N GLY A 309 51.77 17.38 12.72
CA GLY A 309 51.01 17.66 11.50
C GLY A 309 51.60 18.80 10.67
N PRO A 310 50.98 19.09 9.50
CA PRO A 310 51.33 20.25 8.69
C PRO A 310 50.97 21.57 9.38
N LEU A 311 51.71 22.63 9.07
CA LEU A 311 51.37 24.00 9.45
C LEU A 311 50.06 24.45 8.78
N GLU A 312 49.29 25.30 9.47
CA GLU A 312 48.08 25.91 8.92
C GLU A 312 48.37 26.82 7.71
N ALA A 313 47.52 26.75 6.69
CA ALA A 313 47.57 27.61 5.52
C ALA A 313 47.07 29.02 5.86
N ALA A 314 47.77 30.06 5.41
CA ALA A 314 47.36 31.44 5.57
C ALA A 314 46.23 31.81 4.58
N GLY A 315 45.18 32.47 5.06
CA GLY A 315 44.08 32.99 4.22
C GLY A 315 42.94 33.55 5.06
N THR A 316 42.12 34.43 4.46
CA THR A 316 40.93 35.00 5.12
C THR A 316 39.64 34.27 4.79
N ASP A 317 39.55 33.60 3.63
CA ASP A 317 38.39 32.80 3.23
C ASP A 317 38.77 31.36 2.86
N VAL A 318 37.86 30.43 3.16
CA VAL A 318 38.03 28.99 2.95
C VAL A 318 38.09 28.63 1.46
N ALA A 319 37.33 29.31 0.59
CA ALA A 319 37.36 28.99 -0.83
C ALA A 319 38.68 29.41 -1.48
N GLU A 320 39.30 30.51 -1.02
CA GLU A 320 40.64 30.91 -1.43
C GLU A 320 41.70 29.90 -0.99
N VAL A 321 41.67 29.46 0.28
CA VAL A 321 42.59 28.45 0.83
C VAL A 321 42.47 27.11 0.08
N VAL A 322 41.24 26.62 -0.16
CA VAL A 322 41.05 25.38 -0.93
C VAL A 322 41.58 25.52 -2.36
N LYS A 323 41.39 26.69 -2.99
CA LYS A 323 41.87 26.97 -4.35
C LYS A 323 43.38 27.10 -4.43
N SER A 324 44.06 27.58 -3.38
CA SER A 324 45.52 27.63 -3.30
C SER A 324 46.15 26.25 -3.08
N ILE A 325 45.43 25.30 -2.49
CA ILE A 325 45.89 23.91 -2.30
C ILE A 325 45.82 23.12 -3.63
N ASP A 326 44.66 23.09 -4.30
CA ASP A 326 44.54 22.60 -5.68
C ASP A 326 43.30 23.21 -6.35
N ALA A 327 43.50 23.93 -7.45
CA ALA A 327 42.43 24.55 -8.23
C ALA A 327 41.39 23.56 -8.83
N LYS A 328 41.64 22.24 -8.77
CA LYS A 328 40.71 21.17 -9.19
C LYS A 328 39.76 20.70 -8.09
N LEU A 329 39.94 21.16 -6.85
CA LEU A 329 39.01 20.92 -5.76
C LEU A 329 37.75 21.79 -5.93
N ALA A 330 36.58 21.18 -5.78
CA ALA A 330 35.30 21.86 -5.90
C ALA A 330 34.42 21.56 -4.68
N ALA A 331 33.59 22.53 -4.28
CA ALA A 331 32.55 22.31 -3.28
C ALA A 331 31.44 21.44 -3.88
N VAL A 332 31.46 20.13 -3.61
CA VAL A 332 30.50 19.15 -4.17
C VAL A 332 29.35 18.81 -3.21
N GLY A 333 29.32 19.43 -2.03
CA GLY A 333 28.26 19.23 -1.03
C GLY A 333 28.35 17.90 -0.28
N ILE A 334 27.80 17.86 0.94
CA ILE A 334 27.90 16.69 1.84
C ILE A 334 26.85 15.60 1.55
N ILE A 335 25.73 15.96 0.93
CA ILE A 335 24.65 15.03 0.55
C ILE A 335 25.13 14.12 -0.59
N ALA A 336 24.73 12.85 -0.58
CA ALA A 336 25.13 11.88 -1.60
C ALA A 336 24.68 12.24 -3.03
N ASP A 337 25.55 11.97 -4.01
CA ASP A 337 25.21 12.05 -5.43
C ASP A 337 24.45 10.80 -5.89
N LYS A 338 23.55 10.95 -6.87
CA LYS A 338 22.84 9.84 -7.51
C LYS A 338 23.79 8.91 -8.25
N VAL A 339 23.84 7.64 -7.87
CA VAL A 339 24.61 6.59 -8.57
C VAL A 339 23.68 5.81 -9.50
N LYS A 340 23.99 5.83 -10.80
CA LYS A 340 23.33 4.99 -11.82
C LYS A 340 24.12 3.70 -12.02
N SER A 341 23.52 2.55 -11.70
CA SER A 341 24.10 1.23 -11.96
C SER A 341 24.22 0.98 -13.47
N LYS A 342 25.44 1.06 -14.04
CA LYS A 342 25.69 0.68 -15.43
C LYS A 342 25.83 -0.84 -15.54
N CYS A 343 24.79 -1.53 -16.00
CA CYS A 343 24.94 -2.92 -16.40
C CYS A 343 25.76 -3.03 -17.68
N LYS A 344 26.80 -3.85 -17.68
CA LYS A 344 27.53 -4.26 -18.89
C LYS A 344 27.05 -5.64 -19.30
N GLY A 345 26.56 -5.80 -20.53
CA GLY A 345 26.10 -7.09 -21.04
C GLY A 345 24.75 -7.57 -20.47
N CYS A 346 23.90 -6.68 -19.96
CA CYS A 346 22.48 -7.03 -19.75
C CYS A 346 21.81 -7.25 -21.12
N PRO A 347 20.86 -8.20 -21.23
CA PRO A 347 20.10 -8.40 -22.46
C PRO A 347 19.24 -7.17 -22.78
N THR A 348 18.95 -6.99 -24.07
CA THR A 348 17.98 -5.98 -24.52
C THR A 348 16.56 -6.36 -24.06
N LEU A 349 15.63 -5.40 -24.05
CA LEU A 349 14.22 -5.69 -23.73
C LEU A 349 13.65 -6.79 -24.65
N PHE A 350 14.05 -6.78 -25.93
CA PHE A 350 13.57 -7.73 -26.93
C PHE A 350 14.11 -9.15 -26.70
N GLU A 351 15.40 -9.29 -26.37
CA GLU A 351 15.99 -10.57 -25.98
C GLU A 351 15.32 -11.15 -24.72
N HIS A 352 15.06 -10.31 -23.72
CA HIS A 352 14.37 -10.75 -22.50
C HIS A 352 12.93 -11.18 -22.80
N TRP A 353 12.19 -10.42 -23.62
CA TRP A 353 10.87 -10.81 -24.11
C TRP A 353 10.88 -12.18 -24.80
N GLN A 354 11.83 -12.42 -25.71
CA GLN A 354 11.95 -13.71 -26.40
C GLN A 354 12.19 -14.89 -25.44
N SER A 355 12.91 -14.68 -24.32
CA SER A 355 13.11 -15.73 -23.31
C SER A 355 11.86 -16.01 -22.46
N GLU A 356 11.01 -15.00 -22.22
CA GLU A 356 9.86 -15.12 -21.31
C GLU A 356 8.52 -15.40 -22.02
N GLN A 357 8.41 -15.14 -23.33
CA GLN A 357 7.16 -15.26 -24.11
C GLN A 357 6.41 -16.59 -23.88
N LYS A 358 7.13 -17.71 -23.87
CA LYS A 358 6.53 -19.06 -23.69
C LYS A 358 5.84 -19.24 -22.32
N GLN A 359 6.29 -18.55 -21.29
CA GLN A 359 5.69 -18.59 -19.95
C GLN A 359 4.46 -17.68 -19.83
N LEU A 360 4.30 -16.74 -20.77
CA LEU A 360 3.20 -15.77 -20.80
C LEU A 360 2.04 -16.20 -21.71
N GLU A 361 2.14 -17.34 -22.40
CA GLU A 361 1.02 -17.94 -23.15
C GLU A 361 -0.12 -18.39 -22.21
N PRO A 362 -1.41 -18.35 -22.66
CA PRO A 362 -2.57 -18.57 -21.78
C PRO A 362 -2.56 -19.87 -20.97
N ALA A 363 -2.01 -20.96 -21.52
CA ALA A 363 -1.90 -22.26 -20.85
C ALA A 363 -0.93 -22.30 -19.66
N SER A 364 -0.10 -21.27 -19.49
CA SER A 364 0.87 -21.14 -18.39
C SER A 364 0.37 -20.23 -17.27
N LEU A 365 -0.73 -19.48 -17.47
CA LEU A 365 -1.21 -18.47 -16.50
C LEU A 365 -1.59 -19.06 -15.13
N SER A 366 -2.06 -20.30 -15.06
CA SER A 366 -2.37 -20.97 -13.79
C SER A 366 -1.15 -21.46 -13.01
N LYS A 367 0.08 -21.23 -13.51
CA LYS A 367 1.35 -21.67 -12.90
C LYS A 367 2.16 -20.48 -12.42
N ALA A 368 2.95 -20.66 -11.36
CA ALA A 368 3.84 -19.66 -10.78
C ALA A 368 5.00 -19.23 -11.70
N THR A 369 5.18 -19.86 -12.88
CA THR A 369 6.13 -19.36 -13.88
C THR A 369 5.62 -18.09 -14.55
N ALA A 370 4.35 -18.02 -14.96
CA ALA A 370 3.77 -16.85 -15.63
C ALA A 370 3.88 -15.54 -14.83
N PRO A 371 3.44 -15.43 -13.56
CA PRO A 371 3.59 -14.21 -12.78
C PRO A 371 5.07 -13.90 -12.45
N ARG A 372 5.96 -14.90 -12.36
CA ARG A 372 7.41 -14.65 -12.22
C ARG A 372 8.00 -14.03 -13.49
N SER A 373 7.70 -14.59 -14.65
CA SER A 373 8.10 -14.07 -15.97
C SER A 373 7.56 -12.67 -16.22
N PHE A 374 6.30 -12.42 -15.83
CA PHE A 374 5.68 -11.09 -15.83
C PHE A 374 6.47 -10.08 -14.99
N LEU A 375 6.81 -10.41 -13.73
CA LEU A 375 7.61 -9.54 -12.86
C LEU A 375 9.03 -9.29 -13.40
N ALA A 376 9.65 -10.31 -14.01
CA ALA A 376 10.96 -10.17 -14.65
C ALA A 376 10.91 -9.22 -15.86
N LEU A 377 9.95 -9.43 -16.77
CA LEU A 377 9.77 -8.58 -17.95
C LEU A 377 9.45 -7.13 -17.57
N LEU A 378 8.55 -6.93 -16.60
CA LEU A 378 8.18 -5.63 -16.01
C LEU A 378 9.41 -4.81 -15.60
N GLN A 379 10.40 -5.45 -14.98
CA GLN A 379 11.65 -4.82 -14.54
C GLN A 379 12.58 -4.37 -15.68
N SER A 380 12.49 -4.99 -16.86
CA SER A 380 13.14 -4.51 -18.07
C SER A 380 12.35 -3.40 -18.75
N ILE A 381 11.01 -3.51 -18.82
CA ILE A 381 10.15 -2.47 -19.40
C ILE A 381 10.36 -1.12 -18.68
N ARG A 382 10.46 -1.12 -17.35
CA ARG A 382 10.74 0.07 -16.52
C ARG A 382 12.04 0.82 -16.88
N LYS A 383 12.98 0.15 -17.56
CA LYS A 383 14.30 0.68 -17.93
C LYS A 383 14.43 0.96 -19.43
N ALA A 384 13.42 0.58 -20.22
CA ALA A 384 13.44 0.65 -21.68
C ALA A 384 12.87 1.97 -22.22
N SER A 385 13.22 2.28 -23.47
CA SER A 385 12.65 3.40 -24.21
C SER A 385 11.30 3.04 -24.85
N LYS A 386 10.48 4.06 -25.15
CA LYS A 386 9.20 3.93 -25.85
C LYS A 386 9.31 3.08 -27.14
N ASN A 387 10.37 3.26 -27.91
CA ASN A 387 10.57 2.56 -29.19
C ASN A 387 10.88 1.06 -29.00
N GLU A 388 11.60 0.68 -27.94
CA GLU A 388 11.85 -0.73 -27.62
C GLU A 388 10.59 -1.43 -27.14
N ILE A 389 9.76 -0.73 -26.35
CA ILE A 389 8.47 -1.21 -25.87
C ILE A 389 7.50 -1.44 -27.04
N LEU A 390 7.42 -0.49 -27.99
CA LEU A 390 6.62 -0.63 -29.20
C LEU A 390 7.05 -1.83 -30.06
N LYS A 391 8.35 -2.10 -30.19
CA LYS A 391 8.86 -3.29 -30.90
C LYS A 391 8.40 -4.60 -30.27
N VAL A 392 8.30 -4.68 -28.94
CA VAL A 392 7.78 -5.87 -28.23
C VAL A 392 6.27 -6.01 -28.45
N LEU A 393 5.50 -4.93 -28.31
CA LEU A 393 4.05 -4.94 -28.56
C LEU A 393 3.72 -5.39 -29.99
N GLN A 394 4.50 -4.94 -30.98
CA GLN A 394 4.33 -5.30 -32.39
C GLN A 394 4.79 -6.72 -32.74
N SER A 395 5.67 -7.34 -31.94
CA SER A 395 6.18 -8.69 -32.20
C SER A 395 5.42 -9.82 -31.49
N ALA A 396 4.55 -9.48 -30.54
CA ALA A 396 3.83 -10.46 -29.74
C ALA A 396 2.79 -11.25 -30.54
N SER A 397 2.63 -12.54 -30.23
CA SER A 397 1.58 -13.39 -30.80
C SER A 397 0.20 -12.90 -30.34
N LYS A 398 -0.86 -13.14 -31.13
CA LYS A 398 -2.24 -12.79 -30.75
C LYS A 398 -2.67 -13.38 -29.39
N THR A 399 -2.06 -14.48 -28.96
CA THR A 399 -2.35 -15.19 -27.70
C THR A 399 -1.57 -14.68 -26.49
N SER A 400 -0.38 -14.09 -26.70
CA SER A 400 0.46 -13.51 -25.64
C SER A 400 0.38 -11.98 -25.55
N LEU A 401 -0.10 -11.31 -26.60
CA LEU A 401 -0.25 -9.85 -26.66
C LEU A 401 -1.08 -9.27 -25.49
N PRO A 402 -2.20 -9.87 -25.02
CA PRO A 402 -2.90 -9.37 -23.83
C PRO A 402 -2.01 -9.32 -22.58
N GLN A 403 -1.14 -10.31 -22.38
CA GLN A 403 -0.20 -10.42 -21.27
C GLN A 403 0.96 -9.42 -21.39
N VAL A 404 1.37 -9.07 -22.62
CA VAL A 404 2.29 -7.96 -22.88
C VAL A 404 1.62 -6.61 -22.55
N VAL A 405 0.35 -6.43 -22.91
CA VAL A 405 -0.43 -5.23 -22.53
C VAL A 405 -0.53 -5.11 -21.01
N ASP A 406 -0.83 -6.19 -20.29
CA ASP A 406 -0.82 -6.23 -18.82
C ASP A 406 0.55 -5.76 -18.27
N ALA A 407 1.66 -6.29 -18.80
CA ALA A 407 3.03 -6.00 -18.34
C ALA A 407 3.49 -4.56 -18.65
N VAL A 408 3.23 -4.06 -19.87
CA VAL A 408 3.61 -2.70 -20.29
C VAL A 408 2.81 -1.65 -19.53
N THR A 409 1.52 -1.90 -19.29
CA THR A 409 0.68 -0.98 -18.52
C THR A 409 1.10 -0.97 -17.03
N SER A 410 1.34 -2.15 -16.46
CA SER A 410 1.82 -2.31 -15.07
C SER A 410 3.19 -1.68 -14.80
N ALA A 411 3.99 -1.43 -15.84
CA ALA A 411 5.31 -0.78 -15.71
C ALA A 411 5.21 0.66 -15.16
N GLN A 412 4.08 1.35 -15.41
CA GLN A 412 3.75 2.66 -14.84
C GLN A 412 4.79 3.79 -15.11
N THR A 413 5.54 3.67 -16.20
CA THR A 413 6.47 4.73 -16.66
C THR A 413 5.81 5.61 -17.72
N THR A 414 6.33 6.83 -17.91
CA THR A 414 5.88 7.71 -19.02
C THR A 414 6.11 7.04 -20.38
N ALA A 415 7.28 6.44 -20.59
CA ALA A 415 7.63 5.75 -21.83
C ALA A 415 6.73 4.55 -22.13
N SER A 416 6.30 3.79 -21.11
CA SER A 416 5.39 2.65 -21.29
C SER A 416 3.94 3.09 -21.54
N LEU A 417 3.47 4.13 -20.86
CA LEU A 417 2.14 4.71 -21.10
C LEU A 417 2.05 5.34 -22.50
N ASP A 418 3.02 6.17 -22.90
CA ASP A 418 3.04 6.80 -24.22
C ASP A 418 3.26 5.76 -25.36
N ALA A 419 3.82 4.57 -25.06
CA ALA A 419 3.84 3.43 -26.00
C ALA A 419 2.45 2.79 -26.13
N MET A 420 1.76 2.52 -25.02
CA MET A 420 0.41 1.95 -25.03
C MET A 420 -0.60 2.81 -25.79
N ILE A 421 -0.57 4.14 -25.59
CA ILE A 421 -1.48 5.07 -26.27
C ILE A 421 -1.18 5.22 -27.77
N GLN A 422 0.06 4.99 -28.19
CA GLN A 422 0.39 4.92 -29.62
C GLN A 422 0.00 3.56 -30.25
N PHE A 423 -0.05 2.48 -29.45
CA PHE A 423 -0.35 1.13 -29.93
C PHE A 423 -1.85 0.83 -29.98
N LEU A 424 -2.62 1.28 -29.00
CA LEU A 424 -4.06 1.03 -28.91
C LEU A 424 -4.87 2.08 -29.65
N ASN A 425 -5.70 1.64 -30.59
CA ASN A 425 -6.70 2.50 -31.23
C ASN A 425 -8.07 2.33 -30.54
N PHE A 426 -8.51 3.32 -29.75
CA PHE A 426 -9.81 3.31 -29.08
C PHE A 426 -11.01 3.56 -30.02
N THR A 427 -10.78 3.97 -31.27
CA THR A 427 -11.87 4.11 -32.26
C THR A 427 -12.28 2.77 -32.90
N ASP A 428 -11.46 1.73 -32.79
CA ASP A 428 -11.73 0.40 -33.37
C ASP A 428 -12.44 -0.50 -32.36
N ALA A 429 -13.69 -0.87 -32.64
CA ALA A 429 -14.47 -1.79 -31.82
C ALA A 429 -13.88 -3.22 -31.79
N LYS A 430 -13.06 -3.61 -32.78
CA LYS A 430 -12.40 -4.93 -32.80
C LYS A 430 -11.24 -5.04 -31.79
N GLY A 431 -10.76 -3.91 -31.27
CA GLY A 431 -9.69 -3.84 -30.27
C GLY A 431 -10.12 -4.12 -28.82
N LEU A 432 -11.41 -4.44 -28.58
CA LEU A 432 -12.07 -4.48 -27.27
C LEU A 432 -11.24 -5.19 -26.19
N VAL A 433 -10.75 -6.40 -26.43
CA VAL A 433 -9.98 -7.19 -25.45
C VAL A 433 -8.72 -6.46 -24.99
N LEU A 434 -7.96 -5.83 -25.90
CA LEU A 434 -6.70 -5.16 -25.54
C LEU A 434 -6.94 -3.79 -24.88
N GLN A 435 -7.99 -3.08 -25.30
CA GLN A 435 -8.45 -1.85 -24.67
C GLN A 435 -8.90 -2.11 -23.22
N GLU A 436 -9.70 -3.16 -23.01
CA GLU A 436 -10.19 -3.56 -21.69
C GLU A 436 -9.04 -4.00 -20.76
N ARG A 437 -8.08 -4.80 -21.25
CA ARG A 437 -6.87 -5.16 -20.47
C ARG A 437 -6.07 -3.95 -20.02
N PHE A 438 -5.85 -2.98 -20.92
CA PHE A 438 -5.17 -1.74 -20.58
C PHE A 438 -5.94 -0.96 -19.50
N LEU A 439 -7.26 -0.81 -19.64
CA LEU A 439 -8.09 -0.11 -18.66
C LEU A 439 -8.08 -0.80 -17.29
N TYR A 440 -8.25 -2.12 -17.22
CA TYR A 440 -8.17 -2.84 -15.95
C TYR A 440 -6.75 -2.79 -15.34
N ALA A 441 -5.68 -2.88 -16.14
CA ALA A 441 -4.31 -2.71 -15.64
C ALA A 441 -4.05 -1.28 -15.11
N CYS A 442 -4.64 -0.24 -15.71
CA CYS A 442 -4.67 1.10 -15.13
C CYS A 442 -5.46 1.12 -13.80
N GLY A 443 -6.63 0.49 -13.73
CA GLY A 443 -7.40 0.35 -12.50
C GLY A 443 -6.63 -0.31 -11.37
N PHE A 444 -5.87 -1.36 -11.68
CA PHE A 444 -5.02 -2.07 -10.71
C PHE A 444 -3.66 -1.41 -10.44
N ALA A 445 -3.34 -0.28 -11.07
CA ALA A 445 -2.07 0.42 -10.88
C ALA A 445 -1.73 0.61 -9.39
N SER A 446 -0.51 0.23 -9.02
CA SER A 446 0.01 0.27 -7.65
C SER A 446 0.36 1.70 -7.22
N HIS A 447 0.88 2.50 -8.16
CA HIS A 447 1.27 3.89 -7.97
C HIS A 447 0.88 4.77 -9.17
N PRO A 448 -0.44 4.93 -9.45
CA PRO A 448 -0.89 5.81 -10.51
C PRO A 448 -0.43 7.26 -10.28
N ASN A 449 -0.29 8.00 -11.37
CA ASN A 449 0.10 9.40 -11.40
C ASN A 449 -0.92 10.22 -12.20
N GLU A 450 -0.81 11.55 -12.13
CA GLU A 450 -1.73 12.47 -12.81
C GLU A 450 -1.77 12.24 -14.34
N ARG A 451 -0.62 11.94 -14.95
CA ARG A 451 -0.51 11.70 -16.40
C ARG A 451 -1.33 10.48 -16.85
N MET A 452 -1.42 9.44 -16.04
CA MET A 452 -2.28 8.28 -16.31
C MET A 452 -3.76 8.67 -16.30
N LEU A 453 -4.20 9.47 -15.32
CA LEU A 453 -5.58 9.96 -15.26
C LEU A 453 -5.90 10.91 -16.43
N GLN A 454 -4.99 11.83 -16.75
CA GLN A 454 -5.13 12.74 -17.90
C GLN A 454 -5.30 11.96 -19.20
N VAL A 455 -4.54 10.87 -19.40
CA VAL A 455 -4.67 10.03 -20.59
C VAL A 455 -6.05 9.36 -20.69
N LEU A 456 -6.63 8.86 -19.59
CA LEU A 456 -7.99 8.29 -19.61
C LEU A 456 -9.06 9.36 -19.86
N LEU A 457 -8.86 10.58 -19.35
CA LEU A 457 -9.70 11.73 -19.60
C LEU A 457 -9.62 12.17 -21.08
N ASP A 458 -8.42 12.21 -21.66
CA ASP A 458 -8.21 12.52 -23.09
C ASP A 458 -8.88 11.46 -23.98
N ILE A 459 -8.83 10.17 -23.60
CA ILE A 459 -9.58 9.09 -24.26
C ILE A 459 -11.10 9.32 -24.15
N SER A 460 -11.61 9.72 -22.98
CA SER A 460 -13.06 9.98 -22.80
C SER A 460 -13.59 11.18 -23.60
N LYS A 461 -12.73 12.18 -23.86
CA LYS A 461 -13.03 13.34 -24.72
C LYS A 461 -12.95 12.99 -26.20
N GLY A 462 -12.24 11.92 -26.54
CA GLY A 462 -12.10 11.39 -27.90
C GLY A 462 -13.28 10.53 -28.35
N LYS A 463 -13.16 9.95 -29.57
CA LYS A 463 -14.12 8.98 -30.08
C LYS A 463 -13.76 7.58 -29.59
N ILE A 464 -14.69 6.93 -28.88
CA ILE A 464 -14.57 5.53 -28.47
C ILE A 464 -15.49 4.67 -29.36
N GLY A 465 -14.97 3.56 -29.89
CA GLY A 465 -15.68 2.69 -30.84
C GLY A 465 -16.67 1.72 -30.20
N SER A 466 -16.62 1.52 -28.88
CA SER A 466 -17.48 0.60 -28.11
C SER A 466 -18.02 1.27 -26.84
N ALA A 467 -19.31 1.06 -26.56
CA ALA A 467 -19.96 1.58 -25.35
C ALA A 467 -19.36 0.94 -24.08
N ASP A 468 -19.11 -0.38 -24.10
CA ASP A 468 -18.44 -1.15 -23.05
C ASP A 468 -17.09 -0.53 -22.63
N ILE A 469 -16.34 -0.02 -23.60
CA ILE A 469 -15.02 0.59 -23.39
C ILE A 469 -15.15 2.03 -22.88
N LYS A 470 -16.20 2.77 -23.29
CA LYS A 470 -16.56 4.06 -22.69
C LYS A 470 -16.90 3.88 -21.21
N GLU A 471 -17.71 2.87 -20.89
CA GLU A 471 -18.11 2.53 -19.53
C GLU A 471 -16.91 2.15 -18.66
N SER A 472 -16.11 1.15 -19.10
CA SER A 472 -14.89 0.74 -18.39
C SER A 472 -13.92 1.90 -18.19
N ASN A 473 -13.75 2.80 -19.16
CA ASN A 473 -12.86 3.96 -19.01
C ASN A 473 -13.32 4.90 -17.88
N VAL A 474 -14.62 5.20 -17.81
CA VAL A 474 -15.19 6.08 -16.76
C VAL A 474 -15.15 5.41 -15.39
N ILE A 475 -15.49 4.12 -15.29
CA ILE A 475 -15.40 3.34 -14.05
C ILE A 475 -13.96 3.32 -13.49
N ILE A 476 -12.96 3.19 -14.36
CA ILE A 476 -11.54 3.14 -13.99
C ILE A 476 -10.99 4.53 -13.63
N MET A 477 -11.45 5.60 -14.30
CA MET A 477 -11.15 6.98 -13.87
C MET A 477 -11.55 7.22 -12.41
N GLY A 478 -12.70 6.69 -11.97
CA GLY A 478 -13.11 6.70 -10.56
C GLY A 478 -12.07 6.05 -9.63
N ALA A 479 -11.56 4.87 -9.99
CA ALA A 479 -10.57 4.15 -9.18
C ALA A 479 -9.21 4.87 -9.11
N LEU A 480 -8.82 5.55 -10.20
CA LEU A 480 -7.63 6.40 -10.21
C LEU A 480 -7.78 7.64 -9.34
N VAL A 481 -8.94 8.31 -9.36
CA VAL A 481 -9.25 9.44 -8.46
C VAL A 481 -9.12 9.02 -7.00
N HIS A 482 -9.67 7.86 -6.62
CA HIS A 482 -9.55 7.34 -5.25
C HIS A 482 -8.09 7.19 -4.81
N LYS A 483 -7.29 6.49 -5.63
CA LYS A 483 -5.86 6.21 -5.36
C LYS A 483 -5.01 7.48 -5.32
N LEU A 484 -5.32 8.49 -6.15
CA LEU A 484 -4.61 9.77 -6.16
C LEU A 484 -5.00 10.64 -4.95
N CYS A 485 -6.29 10.68 -4.58
CA CYS A 485 -6.76 11.37 -3.37
C CYS A 485 -6.15 10.78 -2.09
N GLN A 486 -6.07 9.45 -1.96
CA GLN A 486 -5.39 8.79 -0.84
C GLN A 486 -3.90 9.16 -0.72
N LYS A 487 -3.23 9.52 -1.82
CA LYS A 487 -1.83 9.97 -1.84
C LYS A 487 -1.66 11.48 -1.63
N GLY A 488 -2.73 12.20 -1.26
CA GLY A 488 -2.74 13.65 -1.09
C GLY A 488 -2.86 14.44 -2.40
N GLY A 489 -3.05 13.76 -3.53
CA GLY A 489 -3.17 14.35 -4.87
C GLY A 489 -4.58 14.81 -5.25
N CYS A 490 -5.50 14.96 -4.29
CA CYS A 490 -6.92 15.19 -4.59
C CYS A 490 -7.22 16.55 -5.25
N ASN A 491 -6.27 17.50 -5.16
CA ASN A 491 -6.37 18.85 -5.73
C ASN A 491 -5.58 19.01 -7.05
N LEU A 492 -5.08 17.91 -7.64
CA LEU A 492 -4.38 17.94 -8.92
C LEU A 492 -5.36 18.31 -10.06
N PRO A 493 -4.98 19.12 -11.05
CA PRO A 493 -5.85 19.56 -12.16
C PRO A 493 -6.68 18.44 -12.80
N ALA A 494 -6.05 17.34 -13.22
CA ALA A 494 -6.79 16.23 -13.85
C ALA A 494 -7.74 15.51 -12.87
N VAL A 495 -7.40 15.47 -11.58
CA VAL A 495 -8.27 14.89 -10.54
C VAL A 495 -9.49 15.78 -10.31
N VAL A 496 -9.33 17.10 -10.25
CA VAL A 496 -10.45 18.05 -10.08
C VAL A 496 -11.39 18.01 -11.28
N GLU A 497 -10.85 17.94 -12.51
CA GLU A 497 -11.67 17.83 -13.73
C GLU A 497 -12.47 16.52 -13.76
N VAL A 498 -11.83 15.38 -13.49
CA VAL A 498 -12.51 14.08 -13.44
C VAL A 498 -13.52 14.01 -12.29
N LYS A 499 -13.19 14.55 -11.09
CA LYS A 499 -14.14 14.65 -9.98
C LYS A 499 -15.42 15.35 -10.41
N LYS A 500 -15.30 16.50 -11.09
CA LYS A 500 -16.46 17.23 -11.62
C LYS A 500 -17.24 16.37 -12.63
N LEU A 501 -16.56 15.76 -13.60
CA LEU A 501 -17.19 14.90 -14.61
C LEU A 501 -18.04 13.77 -13.98
N ILE A 502 -17.52 13.08 -12.96
CA ILE A 502 -18.23 11.94 -12.36
C ILE A 502 -19.28 12.35 -11.32
N LEU A 503 -19.16 13.53 -10.69
CA LEU A 503 -20.17 14.07 -9.76
C LEU A 503 -21.36 14.69 -10.51
N ASP A 504 -21.12 15.47 -11.56
CA ASP A 504 -22.17 16.08 -12.39
C ASP A 504 -22.82 15.04 -13.33
N GLY A 505 -22.09 13.97 -13.67
CA GLY A 505 -22.44 12.95 -14.66
C GLY A 505 -23.83 12.30 -14.50
N PRO A 506 -24.22 11.77 -13.32
CA PRO A 506 -25.51 11.09 -13.14
C PRO A 506 -26.72 11.97 -13.48
N ASP A 507 -26.66 13.26 -13.15
CA ASP A 507 -27.74 14.23 -13.40
C ASP A 507 -27.67 14.87 -14.80
N SER A 508 -26.57 14.67 -15.53
CA SER A 508 -26.34 15.22 -16.88
C SER A 508 -27.05 14.47 -18.01
N THR A 509 -27.51 13.25 -17.77
CA THR A 509 -28.04 12.33 -18.79
C THR A 509 -29.31 11.63 -18.31
N LYS A 510 -30.16 11.24 -19.26
CA LYS A 510 -31.36 10.41 -19.02
C LYS A 510 -31.18 8.97 -19.52
N VAL A 511 -30.02 8.64 -20.09
CA VAL A 511 -29.73 7.31 -20.65
C VAL A 511 -29.31 6.39 -19.50
N GLU A 512 -30.07 5.32 -19.26
CA GLU A 512 -29.92 4.53 -18.03
C GLU A 512 -28.53 3.92 -17.85
N SER A 513 -27.94 3.41 -18.93
CA SER A 513 -26.59 2.86 -18.91
C SER A 513 -25.51 3.91 -18.62
N GLU A 514 -25.71 5.16 -19.02
CA GLU A 514 -24.77 6.25 -18.69
C GLU A 514 -24.91 6.67 -17.22
N VAL A 515 -26.13 6.69 -16.66
CA VAL A 515 -26.33 6.92 -15.22
C VAL A 515 -25.65 5.81 -14.41
N GLN A 516 -25.82 4.54 -14.79
CA GLN A 516 -25.15 3.41 -14.13
C GLN A 516 -23.62 3.52 -14.22
N MET A 517 -23.07 3.84 -15.39
CA MET A 517 -21.64 4.09 -15.59
C MET A 517 -21.08 5.14 -14.62
N TYR A 518 -21.75 6.29 -14.46
CA TYR A 518 -21.32 7.32 -13.52
C TYR A 518 -21.47 6.90 -12.05
N LEU A 519 -22.56 6.23 -11.68
CA LEU A 519 -22.74 5.71 -10.31
C LEU A 519 -21.67 4.65 -9.95
N LEU A 520 -21.26 3.81 -10.91
CA LEU A 520 -20.17 2.83 -10.74
C LEU A 520 -18.79 3.51 -10.65
N ALA A 521 -18.55 4.57 -11.42
CA ALA A 521 -17.34 5.39 -11.27
C ALA A 521 -17.27 6.09 -9.91
N LEU A 522 -18.39 6.65 -9.43
CA LEU A 522 -18.50 7.19 -8.09
C LEU A 522 -18.26 6.12 -7.01
N LYS A 523 -18.79 4.89 -7.19
CA LYS A 523 -18.58 3.73 -6.31
C LYS A 523 -17.12 3.31 -6.22
N ASN A 524 -16.32 3.58 -7.25
CA ASN A 524 -14.86 3.40 -7.22
C ASN A 524 -14.12 4.60 -6.62
N SER A 525 -14.63 5.82 -6.80
CA SER A 525 -13.97 7.04 -6.32
C SER A 525 -13.96 7.18 -4.79
N LEU A 526 -15.01 6.68 -4.13
CA LEU A 526 -15.29 6.83 -2.69
C LEU A 526 -15.12 8.28 -2.19
N LEU A 527 -15.59 9.24 -3.00
CA LEU A 527 -15.60 10.66 -2.69
C LEU A 527 -16.71 10.99 -1.68
N PRO A 528 -16.42 11.63 -0.53
CA PRO A 528 -17.46 12.05 0.42
C PRO A 528 -18.54 12.93 -0.22
N GLU A 529 -18.19 13.72 -1.24
CA GLU A 529 -19.11 14.56 -2.01
C GLU A 529 -20.15 13.76 -2.83
N ALA A 530 -19.93 12.45 -3.03
CA ALA A 530 -20.87 11.56 -3.71
C ALA A 530 -21.97 10.99 -2.79
N ILE A 531 -21.83 11.11 -1.46
CA ILE A 531 -22.80 10.55 -0.50
C ILE A 531 -24.22 11.15 -0.69
N PRO A 532 -24.41 12.47 -0.90
CA PRO A 532 -25.73 13.02 -1.22
C PRO A 532 -26.31 12.48 -2.53
N ILE A 533 -25.45 12.27 -3.54
CA ILE A 533 -25.86 11.69 -4.84
C ILE A 533 -26.36 10.26 -4.62
N PHE A 534 -25.60 9.41 -3.91
CA PHE A 534 -26.08 8.06 -3.60
C PHE A 534 -27.34 8.05 -2.74
N THR A 535 -27.48 9.00 -1.81
CA THR A 535 -28.70 9.14 -0.99
C THR A 535 -29.92 9.45 -1.86
N LYS A 536 -29.78 10.34 -2.86
CA LYS A 536 -30.81 10.62 -3.88
C LYS A 536 -31.15 9.38 -4.71
N TYR A 537 -30.15 8.70 -5.29
CA TYR A 537 -30.37 7.55 -6.16
C TYR A 537 -30.80 6.28 -5.43
N ALA A 538 -30.59 6.17 -4.11
CA ALA A 538 -31.11 5.08 -3.28
C ALA A 538 -32.65 5.04 -3.18
N GLU A 539 -33.34 6.16 -3.50
CA GLU A 539 -34.81 6.20 -3.55
C GLU A 539 -35.38 6.20 -5.00
N SER A 540 -34.53 6.16 -6.02
CA SER A 540 -34.89 6.22 -7.46
C SER A 540 -35.80 5.08 -7.92
N GLU A 541 -36.82 5.38 -8.74
CA GLU A 541 -37.76 4.37 -9.27
C GLU A 541 -37.07 3.17 -9.95
N VAL A 542 -35.97 3.42 -10.68
CA VAL A 542 -35.12 2.37 -11.27
C VAL A 542 -34.32 1.62 -10.19
N GLY A 543 -34.63 0.34 -9.97
CA GLY A 543 -34.00 -0.50 -8.95
C GLY A 543 -32.49 -0.70 -9.13
N ALA A 544 -31.99 -0.76 -10.36
CA ALA A 544 -30.56 -0.84 -10.65
C ALA A 544 -29.77 0.35 -10.05
N TYR A 545 -30.31 1.57 -10.13
CA TYR A 545 -29.66 2.75 -9.53
C TYR A 545 -29.65 2.64 -8.00
N CYS A 546 -30.76 2.16 -7.40
CA CYS A 546 -30.84 1.94 -5.96
C CYS A 546 -29.79 0.93 -5.48
N THR A 547 -29.66 -0.21 -6.17
CA THR A 547 -28.68 -1.26 -5.82
C THR A 547 -27.23 -0.77 -5.96
N ILE A 548 -26.90 -0.03 -7.03
CA ILE A 548 -25.56 0.56 -7.17
C ILE A 548 -25.31 1.59 -6.06
N ALA A 549 -26.27 2.46 -5.76
CA ALA A 549 -26.14 3.49 -4.74
C ALA A 549 -25.99 2.92 -3.32
N LEU A 550 -26.82 1.94 -2.94
CA LEU A 550 -26.76 1.29 -1.63
C LEU A 550 -25.47 0.47 -1.48
N THR A 551 -25.09 -0.32 -2.49
CA THR A 551 -23.80 -1.05 -2.46
C THR A 551 -22.58 -0.14 -2.59
N ALA A 552 -22.74 1.13 -3.00
CA ALA A 552 -21.70 2.14 -2.91
C ALA A 552 -21.62 2.74 -1.49
N LEU A 553 -22.75 3.10 -0.88
CA LEU A 553 -22.82 3.59 0.51
C LEU A 553 -22.20 2.59 1.50
N GLN A 554 -22.42 1.29 1.30
CA GLN A 554 -21.83 0.21 2.09
C GLN A 554 -20.28 0.21 2.11
N ARG A 555 -19.62 0.84 1.13
CA ARG A 555 -18.14 0.91 1.05
C ARG A 555 -17.53 2.08 1.82
N TYR A 556 -18.33 3.05 2.27
CA TYR A 556 -17.82 4.20 3.00
C TYR A 556 -17.56 3.84 4.46
N ASP A 557 -16.63 4.57 5.09
CA ASP A 557 -16.44 4.49 6.54
C ASP A 557 -17.72 4.95 7.27
N PHE A 558 -18.11 4.22 8.32
CA PHE A 558 -19.35 4.50 9.06
C PHE A 558 -19.38 5.91 9.68
N THR A 559 -18.23 6.56 9.88
CA THR A 559 -18.16 7.97 10.33
C THR A 559 -18.74 8.97 9.33
N LEU A 560 -18.86 8.60 8.06
CA LEU A 560 -19.48 9.40 7.01
C LEU A 560 -20.99 9.11 6.84
N MET A 561 -21.54 8.10 7.53
CA MET A 561 -22.94 7.72 7.46
C MET A 561 -23.79 8.60 8.39
N THR A 562 -24.13 9.81 7.90
CA THR A 562 -24.93 10.80 8.62
C THR A 562 -26.34 10.31 8.92
N ASN A 563 -27.04 10.97 9.86
CA ASN A 563 -28.44 10.66 10.17
C ASN A 563 -29.36 10.76 8.94
N GLU A 564 -29.08 11.67 8.00
CA GLU A 564 -29.83 11.80 6.75
C GLU A 564 -29.71 10.54 5.88
N VAL A 565 -28.48 10.04 5.67
CA VAL A 565 -28.23 8.78 4.96
C VAL A 565 -28.96 7.64 5.66
N LYS A 566 -28.82 7.53 6.99
CA LYS A 566 -29.49 6.49 7.78
C LYS A 566 -31.01 6.55 7.65
N HIS A 567 -31.62 7.72 7.76
CA HIS A 567 -33.06 7.87 7.58
C HIS A 567 -33.51 7.44 6.19
N THR A 568 -32.80 7.83 5.13
CA THR A 568 -33.11 7.42 3.76
C THR A 568 -33.01 5.91 3.56
N VAL A 569 -31.93 5.27 4.03
CA VAL A 569 -31.76 3.81 3.92
C VAL A 569 -32.84 3.06 4.73
N ASN A 570 -33.21 3.57 5.91
CA ASN A 570 -34.34 3.03 6.69
C ASN A 570 -35.67 3.16 5.93
N ARG A 571 -35.96 4.29 5.26
CA ARG A 571 -37.18 4.47 4.44
C ARG A 571 -37.27 3.45 3.31
N VAL A 572 -36.15 3.19 2.64
CA VAL A 572 -36.06 2.19 1.55
C VAL A 572 -36.34 0.77 2.09
N TYR A 573 -35.71 0.39 3.20
CA TYR A 573 -35.92 -0.93 3.80
C TYR A 573 -37.36 -1.14 4.30
N HIS A 574 -37.90 -0.16 5.03
CA HIS A 574 -39.23 -0.20 5.64
C HIS A 574 -40.36 0.22 4.69
N GLN A 575 -40.05 0.62 3.45
CA GLN A 575 -41.02 0.97 2.40
C GLN A 575 -41.97 2.12 2.81
N ASN A 576 -41.47 3.11 3.57
CA ASN A 576 -42.34 4.13 4.18
C ASN A 576 -43.01 5.07 3.17
N HIS A 577 -42.46 5.20 1.95
CA HIS A 577 -43.00 6.07 0.90
C HIS A 577 -43.55 5.28 -0.30
N ARG A 578 -42.92 4.16 -0.68
CA ARG A 578 -43.31 3.33 -1.83
C ARG A 578 -42.81 1.91 -1.70
N VAL A 579 -43.29 1.04 -2.60
CA VAL A 579 -42.77 -0.32 -2.79
C VAL A 579 -41.39 -0.28 -3.46
N TYR A 580 -40.53 -1.25 -3.11
CA TYR A 580 -39.14 -1.40 -3.56
C TYR A 580 -38.89 -2.89 -3.77
N GLU A 581 -38.09 -3.25 -4.79
CA GLU A 581 -37.66 -4.63 -5.04
C GLU A 581 -36.92 -5.25 -3.83
N LYS A 582 -36.94 -6.59 -3.73
CA LYS A 582 -36.34 -7.31 -2.58
C LYS A 582 -34.82 -7.16 -2.51
N ASN A 583 -34.13 -7.16 -3.66
CA ASN A 583 -32.67 -6.94 -3.78
C ASN A 583 -32.24 -5.57 -3.22
N VAL A 584 -33.00 -4.50 -3.50
CA VAL A 584 -32.79 -3.12 -3.03
C VAL A 584 -32.97 -3.06 -1.52
N ARG A 585 -34.04 -3.68 -1.00
CA ARG A 585 -34.28 -3.75 0.46
C ARG A 585 -33.20 -4.56 1.19
N ALA A 586 -32.71 -5.65 0.60
CA ALA A 586 -31.59 -6.41 1.13
C ALA A 586 -30.29 -5.58 1.17
N ALA A 587 -29.99 -4.82 0.10
CA ALA A 587 -28.85 -3.89 0.09
C ALA A 587 -29.01 -2.77 1.14
N ALA A 588 -30.22 -2.25 1.37
CA ALA A 588 -30.49 -1.28 2.42
C ALA A 588 -30.25 -1.86 3.83
N ALA A 589 -30.65 -3.12 4.06
CA ALA A 589 -30.35 -3.82 5.31
C ALA A 589 -28.85 -4.02 5.52
N ASP A 590 -28.11 -4.43 4.47
CA ASP A 590 -26.65 -4.56 4.51
C ASP A 590 -25.97 -3.23 4.91
N VAL A 591 -26.45 -2.09 4.39
CA VAL A 591 -25.95 -0.75 4.76
C VAL A 591 -26.27 -0.41 6.22
N ILE A 592 -27.51 -0.60 6.70
CA ILE A 592 -27.86 -0.31 8.11
C ILE A 592 -26.99 -1.13 9.07
N LEU A 593 -26.87 -2.44 8.82
CA LEU A 593 -26.16 -3.37 9.69
C LEU A 593 -24.63 -3.15 9.70
N SER A 594 -24.06 -2.58 8.64
CA SER A 594 -22.63 -2.22 8.58
C SER A 594 -22.31 -0.81 9.12
N SER A 595 -23.28 0.12 9.11
CA SER A 595 -23.08 1.55 9.38
C SER A 595 -23.19 1.94 10.87
N ASN A 596 -22.68 1.11 11.78
CA ASN A 596 -22.78 1.29 13.24
C ASN A 596 -24.24 1.60 13.68
N PRO A 597 -25.16 0.62 13.58
CA PRO A 597 -26.60 0.86 13.78
C PRO A 597 -26.96 1.15 15.24
N SER A 598 -27.96 2.01 15.43
CA SER A 598 -28.54 2.30 16.75
C SER A 598 -29.45 1.16 17.23
N TYR A 599 -29.74 1.14 18.54
CA TYR A 599 -30.68 0.20 19.14
C TYR A 599 -32.05 0.19 18.44
N MET A 600 -32.58 1.36 18.08
CA MET A 600 -33.90 1.46 17.44
C MET A 600 -33.89 0.94 16.00
N GLU A 601 -32.84 1.21 15.22
CA GLU A 601 -32.69 0.64 13.88
C GLU A 601 -32.65 -0.89 13.94
N VAL A 602 -31.80 -1.46 14.81
CA VAL A 602 -31.73 -2.92 14.99
C VAL A 602 -33.05 -3.49 15.50
N LYS A 603 -33.72 -2.83 16.45
CA LYS A 603 -35.04 -3.26 16.94
C LYS A 603 -36.09 -3.27 15.82
N ASN A 604 -36.11 -2.25 14.97
CA ASN A 604 -37.04 -2.18 13.83
C ASN A 604 -36.73 -3.26 12.78
N LEU A 605 -35.46 -3.55 12.52
CA LEU A 605 -35.04 -4.68 11.67
C LEU A 605 -35.44 -6.04 12.25
N LEU A 606 -35.38 -6.23 13.57
CA LEU A 606 -35.88 -7.46 14.21
C LEU A 606 -37.42 -7.54 14.13
N LEU A 607 -38.11 -6.43 14.41
CA LEU A 607 -39.57 -6.36 14.40
C LEU A 607 -40.20 -6.49 13.00
N SER A 608 -39.43 -6.33 11.92
CA SER A 608 -39.89 -6.64 10.56
C SER A 608 -39.87 -8.15 10.24
N ILE A 609 -38.97 -8.96 10.82
CA ILE A 609 -38.82 -10.39 10.50
C ILE A 609 -40.12 -11.15 10.86
N GLY A 610 -40.83 -11.66 9.87
CA GLY A 610 -42.17 -12.25 9.98
C GLY A 610 -43.27 -11.43 9.28
N ASN A 611 -43.00 -10.15 8.99
CA ASN A 611 -43.87 -9.22 8.28
C ASN A 611 -43.32 -8.84 6.88
N LEU A 612 -42.23 -9.48 6.43
CA LEU A 612 -41.67 -9.32 5.07
C LEU A 612 -42.18 -10.46 4.16
N PRO A 613 -41.93 -10.39 2.83
CA PRO A 613 -42.13 -11.53 1.94
C PRO A 613 -41.34 -12.78 2.38
N HIS A 614 -41.80 -13.97 2.02
CA HIS A 614 -41.31 -15.28 2.49
C HIS A 614 -39.77 -15.39 2.59
N GLU A 615 -39.09 -15.32 1.44
CA GLU A 615 -37.63 -15.41 1.37
C GLU A 615 -36.90 -14.24 2.03
N MET A 616 -37.52 -13.05 2.07
CA MET A 616 -36.93 -11.88 2.73
C MET A 616 -36.92 -12.02 4.27
N ASN A 617 -37.93 -12.66 4.86
CA ASN A 617 -37.92 -13.03 6.29
C ASN A 617 -36.74 -13.94 6.60
N LYS A 618 -36.58 -14.99 5.78
CA LYS A 618 -35.52 -15.98 5.93
C LYS A 618 -34.13 -15.36 5.74
N TYR A 619 -33.94 -14.52 4.71
CA TYR A 619 -32.70 -13.78 4.47
C TYR A 619 -32.31 -12.90 5.66
N MET A 620 -33.24 -12.08 6.16
CA MET A 620 -33.00 -11.19 7.29
C MET A 620 -32.69 -11.95 8.59
N LEU A 621 -33.39 -13.06 8.84
CA LEU A 621 -33.10 -13.95 9.96
C LEU A 621 -31.68 -14.55 9.86
N SER A 622 -31.33 -15.11 8.70
CA SER A 622 -29.99 -15.66 8.43
C SER A 622 -28.89 -14.60 8.60
N LYS A 623 -29.12 -13.36 8.15
CA LYS A 623 -28.18 -12.23 8.34
C LYS A 623 -27.96 -11.88 9.82
N ILE A 624 -29.02 -11.81 10.62
CA ILE A 624 -28.92 -11.58 12.07
C ILE A 624 -28.18 -12.74 12.77
N GLN A 625 -28.48 -13.98 12.39
CA GLN A 625 -27.79 -15.16 12.90
C GLN A 625 -26.29 -15.16 12.54
N ASP A 626 -25.92 -14.77 11.32
CA ASP A 626 -24.52 -14.68 10.90
C ASP A 626 -23.76 -13.59 11.65
N ILE A 627 -24.36 -12.40 11.84
CA ILE A 627 -23.79 -11.33 12.67
C ILE A 627 -23.48 -11.84 14.08
N LEU A 628 -24.41 -12.55 14.72
CA LEU A 628 -24.21 -13.10 16.06
C LEU A 628 -23.12 -14.18 16.11
N ARG A 629 -23.14 -15.10 15.14
CA ARG A 629 -22.24 -16.25 15.05
C ARG A 629 -20.80 -15.86 14.72
N PHE A 630 -20.61 -14.92 13.81
CA PHE A 630 -19.30 -14.47 13.32
C PHE A 630 -18.76 -13.24 14.06
N GLN A 631 -19.52 -12.68 15.02
CA GLN A 631 -19.12 -11.53 15.85
C GLN A 631 -18.78 -10.27 15.02
N LEU A 632 -19.63 -9.96 14.04
CA LEU A 632 -19.53 -8.75 13.22
C LEU A 632 -19.77 -7.46 14.06
N PRO A 633 -19.39 -6.26 13.58
CA PRO A 633 -19.42 -5.04 14.42
C PRO A 633 -20.77 -4.73 15.10
N ALA A 634 -21.89 -5.09 14.48
CA ALA A 634 -23.22 -4.87 15.04
C ALA A 634 -23.65 -5.86 16.16
N SER A 635 -22.92 -6.96 16.41
CA SER A 635 -23.38 -8.05 17.30
C SER A 635 -23.77 -7.58 18.70
N ASN A 636 -23.05 -6.61 19.28
CA ASN A 636 -23.34 -6.09 20.62
C ASN A 636 -24.72 -5.40 20.68
N VAL A 637 -25.08 -4.63 19.64
CA VAL A 637 -26.37 -3.93 19.55
C VAL A 637 -27.50 -4.93 19.27
N VAL A 638 -27.25 -5.92 18.40
CA VAL A 638 -28.18 -7.03 18.12
C VAL A 638 -28.46 -7.84 19.38
N GLN A 639 -27.44 -8.26 20.13
CA GLN A 639 -27.61 -8.95 21.41
C GLN A 639 -28.36 -8.10 22.44
N HIS A 640 -28.16 -6.77 22.45
CA HIS A 640 -28.89 -5.88 23.35
C HIS A 640 -30.38 -5.78 22.98
N ALA A 641 -30.70 -5.64 21.69
CA ALA A 641 -32.08 -5.63 21.19
C ALA A 641 -32.80 -6.95 21.50
N MET A 642 -32.15 -8.09 21.24
CA MET A 642 -32.68 -9.45 21.48
C MET A 642 -32.88 -9.83 22.96
N LYS A 643 -32.59 -8.94 23.92
CA LYS A 643 -33.05 -9.11 25.31
C LYS A 643 -34.56 -8.89 25.46
N ASP A 644 -35.17 -8.18 24.53
CA ASP A 644 -36.63 -7.98 24.47
C ASP A 644 -37.30 -9.19 23.77
N THR A 645 -38.10 -9.95 24.52
CA THR A 645 -38.82 -11.15 24.05
C THR A 645 -39.79 -10.86 22.90
N ILE A 646 -40.24 -9.62 22.71
CA ILE A 646 -41.09 -9.23 21.56
C ILE A 646 -40.26 -9.26 20.26
N SER A 647 -38.98 -8.90 20.35
CA SER A 647 -38.04 -8.89 19.22
C SER A 647 -37.34 -10.23 19.00
N HIS A 648 -37.25 -11.08 20.03
CA HIS A 648 -36.56 -12.36 20.00
C HIS A 648 -37.37 -13.44 20.71
N ASN A 649 -38.03 -14.27 19.90
CA ASN A 649 -38.82 -15.42 20.34
C ASN A 649 -38.83 -16.49 19.22
N TYR A 650 -39.32 -17.68 19.54
CA TYR A 650 -39.31 -18.82 18.63
C TYR A 650 -40.18 -18.61 17.38
N ASP A 651 -41.34 -17.93 17.47
CA ASP A 651 -42.14 -17.61 16.27
C ASP A 651 -41.30 -16.78 15.28
N ARG A 652 -40.70 -15.71 15.78
CA ARG A 652 -39.96 -14.75 14.96
C ARG A 652 -38.68 -15.34 14.37
N PHE A 653 -38.05 -16.29 15.08
CA PHE A 653 -36.79 -16.92 14.67
C PHE A 653 -36.95 -18.32 14.03
N ALA A 654 -38.17 -18.84 13.87
CA ALA A 654 -38.47 -20.07 13.14
C ALA A 654 -39.06 -19.78 11.74
N LYS A 655 -38.36 -18.99 10.93
CA LYS A 655 -38.80 -18.69 9.55
C LYS A 655 -38.19 -19.68 8.55
N VAL A 656 -39.05 -20.23 7.71
CA VAL A 656 -38.73 -21.14 6.60
C VAL A 656 -38.40 -20.37 5.32
N GLY A 657 -37.72 -21.03 4.39
CA GLY A 657 -37.25 -20.48 3.10
C GLY A 657 -35.84 -20.97 2.77
N SER A 658 -35.36 -20.73 1.55
CA SER A 658 -34.04 -21.16 1.05
C SER A 658 -32.94 -20.10 1.19
N SER A 659 -33.29 -18.83 1.45
CA SER A 659 -32.33 -17.73 1.55
C SER A 659 -31.36 -17.87 2.74
N SER A 660 -30.12 -17.45 2.54
CA SER A 660 -29.05 -17.69 3.51
C SER A 660 -28.02 -16.57 3.55
N ALA A 661 -27.29 -16.51 4.66
CA ALA A 661 -26.15 -15.64 4.87
C ALA A 661 -25.14 -16.39 5.74
N TYR A 662 -23.87 -16.39 5.35
CA TYR A 662 -22.83 -17.14 6.07
C TYR A 662 -21.45 -16.54 5.87
N SER A 663 -20.78 -16.19 6.97
CA SER A 663 -19.37 -15.79 7.02
C SER A 663 -18.47 -16.89 7.60
N GLY A 664 -17.26 -17.05 7.07
CA GLY A 664 -16.31 -18.06 7.52
C GLY A 664 -14.85 -17.64 7.35
N PHE A 665 -13.93 -18.35 8.02
CA PHE A 665 -12.50 -18.14 7.84
C PHE A 665 -11.95 -19.03 6.73
N MET A 666 -11.31 -18.45 5.71
CA MET A 666 -10.52 -19.21 4.74
C MET A 666 -9.14 -19.57 5.32
N ALA A 667 -8.54 -18.61 6.06
CA ALA A 667 -7.25 -18.78 6.70
C ALA A 667 -7.11 -17.83 7.90
N LYS A 668 -6.55 -18.31 9.02
CA LYS A 668 -6.23 -17.49 10.19
C LYS A 668 -4.77 -17.71 10.57
N SER A 669 -3.95 -16.69 10.34
CA SER A 669 -2.50 -16.72 10.60
C SER A 669 -2.07 -15.49 11.41
N ALA A 670 -0.81 -15.46 11.86
CA ALA A 670 -0.27 -14.34 12.62
C ALA A 670 -0.08 -13.04 11.79
N ASP A 671 0.00 -13.14 10.47
CA ASP A 671 0.25 -12.01 9.57
C ASP A 671 -1.03 -11.56 8.81
N VAL A 672 -1.89 -12.53 8.44
CA VAL A 672 -3.13 -12.31 7.68
C VAL A 672 -4.26 -13.16 8.25
N THR A 673 -5.44 -12.56 8.34
CA THR A 673 -6.72 -13.27 8.43
C THR A 673 -7.47 -13.11 7.12
N SER A 674 -7.95 -14.19 6.54
CA SER A 674 -8.77 -14.21 5.32
C SER A 674 -10.13 -14.81 5.63
N THR A 675 -11.19 -14.14 5.20
CA THR A 675 -12.59 -14.50 5.46
C THR A 675 -13.39 -14.50 4.17
N TYR A 676 -14.30 -15.45 4.04
CA TYR A 676 -15.31 -15.46 2.98
C TYR A 676 -16.68 -15.13 3.58
N SER A 677 -17.55 -14.49 2.80
CA SER A 677 -18.99 -14.44 3.08
C SER A 677 -19.77 -14.88 1.83
N LEU A 678 -20.90 -15.56 2.04
CA LEU A 678 -21.84 -15.93 0.99
C LEU A 678 -23.26 -15.58 1.44
N ASP A 679 -23.89 -14.68 0.70
CA ASP A 679 -25.22 -14.15 0.99
C ASP A 679 -26.14 -14.38 -0.21
N ILE A 680 -27.22 -15.14 -0.01
CA ILE A 680 -28.10 -15.61 -1.09
C ILE A 680 -29.55 -15.26 -0.76
N LEU A 681 -30.18 -14.53 -1.67
CA LEU A 681 -31.59 -14.19 -1.67
C LEU A 681 -32.27 -14.87 -2.85
N TYR A 682 -33.32 -15.65 -2.57
CA TYR A 682 -34.20 -16.25 -3.58
C TYR A 682 -35.47 -15.38 -3.78
N SER A 683 -36.10 -15.49 -4.94
CA SER A 683 -37.49 -15.08 -5.16
C SER A 683 -38.45 -16.14 -4.58
N GLY A 684 -39.74 -15.81 -4.44
CA GLY A 684 -40.75 -16.72 -3.88
C GLY A 684 -40.91 -18.01 -4.70
N SER A 685 -40.59 -17.95 -5.99
CA SER A 685 -40.56 -19.10 -6.91
C SER A 685 -39.39 -20.07 -6.68
N GLY A 686 -38.43 -19.72 -5.81
CA GLY A 686 -37.22 -20.51 -5.57
C GLY A 686 -36.08 -20.24 -6.55
N ILE A 687 -36.21 -19.25 -7.44
CA ILE A 687 -35.14 -18.81 -8.34
C ILE A 687 -34.18 -17.88 -7.58
N LEU A 688 -32.88 -17.94 -7.93
CA LEU A 688 -31.88 -17.04 -7.37
C LEU A 688 -32.17 -15.58 -7.81
N ARG A 689 -32.44 -14.67 -6.85
CA ARG A 689 -32.56 -13.23 -7.12
C ARG A 689 -31.21 -12.52 -7.03
N ARG A 690 -30.45 -12.78 -5.97
CA ARG A 690 -29.12 -12.17 -5.72
C ARG A 690 -28.24 -13.12 -4.91
N SER A 691 -27.04 -13.42 -5.40
CA SER A 691 -25.95 -14.06 -4.65
C SER A 691 -24.80 -13.07 -4.53
N ASN A 692 -24.23 -12.89 -3.34
CA ASN A 692 -23.00 -12.13 -3.13
C ASN A 692 -21.98 -13.03 -2.43
N MET A 693 -20.89 -13.35 -3.12
CA MET A 693 -19.71 -13.93 -2.53
C MET A 693 -18.66 -12.85 -2.32
N ASN A 694 -18.18 -12.67 -1.09
CA ASN A 694 -17.06 -11.78 -0.78
C ASN A 694 -15.87 -12.57 -0.23
N ILE A 695 -14.65 -12.15 -0.56
CA ILE A 695 -13.42 -12.56 0.12
C ILE A 695 -12.69 -11.30 0.58
N TYR A 696 -12.44 -11.23 1.89
CA TYR A 696 -11.70 -10.15 2.52
C TYR A 696 -10.36 -10.64 3.07
N GLY A 697 -9.31 -9.83 2.89
CA GLY A 697 -8.02 -10.02 3.52
C GLY A 697 -7.74 -8.92 4.55
N ALA A 698 -7.46 -9.29 5.79
CA ALA A 698 -7.12 -8.35 6.87
C ALA A 698 -5.67 -8.54 7.34
N SER A 699 -4.93 -7.44 7.46
CA SER A 699 -3.58 -7.41 8.04
C SER A 699 -3.30 -6.07 8.71
N ASN A 700 -2.65 -6.09 9.88
CA ASN A 700 -2.30 -4.89 10.68
C ASN A 700 -3.47 -3.94 11.01
N GLY A 701 -4.72 -4.43 11.01
CA GLY A 701 -5.92 -3.60 11.23
C GLY A 701 -6.48 -2.96 9.95
N ALA A 702 -5.79 -3.06 8.81
CA ALA A 702 -6.34 -2.73 7.50
C ALA A 702 -7.09 -3.92 6.90
N LEU A 703 -8.17 -3.61 6.18
CA LEU A 703 -8.99 -4.53 5.41
C LEU A 703 -8.77 -4.28 3.91
N LEU A 704 -8.85 -5.33 3.11
CA LEU A 704 -8.81 -5.32 1.65
C LEU A 704 -9.96 -6.16 1.12
N HIS A 705 -10.79 -5.60 0.25
CA HIS A 705 -11.81 -6.37 -0.47
C HIS A 705 -11.15 -7.04 -1.66
N GLY A 706 -10.71 -8.29 -1.45
CA GLY A 706 -9.90 -9.02 -2.43
C GLY A 706 -10.71 -9.46 -3.65
N LEU A 707 -11.89 -10.02 -3.39
CA LEU A 707 -12.85 -10.46 -4.41
C LEU A 707 -14.28 -10.18 -3.94
N GLN A 708 -15.11 -9.64 -4.84
CA GLN A 708 -16.56 -9.80 -4.81
C GLN A 708 -16.99 -10.45 -6.12
N VAL A 709 -17.88 -11.42 -6.04
CA VAL A 709 -18.69 -11.89 -7.15
C VAL A 709 -20.15 -11.75 -6.73
N ALA A 710 -20.86 -10.82 -7.34
CA ALA A 710 -22.30 -10.68 -7.20
C ALA A 710 -22.98 -11.20 -8.47
N ILE A 711 -23.92 -12.14 -8.32
CA ILE A 711 -24.76 -12.65 -9.41
C ILE A 711 -26.18 -12.17 -9.13
N GLU A 712 -26.81 -11.55 -10.11
CA GLU A 712 -28.17 -11.04 -10.04
C GLU A 712 -28.99 -11.63 -11.19
N ALA A 713 -30.21 -12.06 -10.89
CA ALA A 713 -31.15 -12.55 -11.90
C ALA A 713 -32.59 -12.17 -11.56
N GLN A 714 -33.42 -12.03 -12.60
CA GLN A 714 -34.81 -11.58 -12.49
C GLN A 714 -35.64 -12.02 -13.71
N GLY A 715 -36.96 -12.09 -13.56
CA GLY A 715 -37.89 -12.34 -14.68
C GLY A 715 -37.72 -13.72 -15.30
N LEU A 716 -37.30 -14.70 -14.51
CA LEU A 716 -37.08 -16.10 -14.93
C LEU A 716 -38.22 -17.02 -14.46
N GLU A 717 -39.11 -16.51 -13.61
CA GLU A 717 -40.30 -17.17 -13.06
C GLU A 717 -41.18 -17.77 -14.15
N SER A 718 -41.32 -17.05 -15.27
CA SER A 718 -42.08 -17.48 -16.45
C SER A 718 -41.54 -18.76 -17.10
N MET A 719 -40.24 -19.05 -16.99
CA MET A 719 -39.62 -20.25 -17.58
C MET A 719 -40.05 -21.55 -16.89
N ILE A 720 -40.34 -21.47 -15.59
CA ILE A 720 -40.76 -22.62 -14.76
C ILE A 720 -42.27 -22.62 -14.50
N GLY A 721 -43.03 -21.73 -15.13
CA GLY A 721 -44.47 -21.57 -14.91
C GLY A 721 -44.84 -20.98 -13.55
N ALA A 722 -43.90 -20.30 -12.88
CA ALA A 722 -44.13 -19.60 -11.62
C ALA A 722 -44.65 -18.17 -11.86
N THR A 723 -45.29 -17.61 -10.84
CA THR A 723 -45.69 -16.19 -10.82
C THR A 723 -44.57 -15.32 -10.23
N ALA A 724 -44.46 -14.10 -10.74
CA ALA A 724 -43.55 -13.09 -10.19
C ALA A 724 -44.00 -12.60 -8.82
N ASP A 725 -43.04 -12.17 -8.01
CA ASP A 725 -43.28 -11.58 -6.70
C ASP A 725 -43.88 -10.16 -6.80
N GLU A 726 -44.44 -9.66 -5.68
CA GLU A 726 -44.95 -8.29 -5.57
C GLU A 726 -43.83 -7.26 -5.88
N GLY A 727 -44.10 -6.39 -6.85
CA GLY A 727 -43.12 -5.42 -7.37
C GLY A 727 -42.18 -5.96 -8.45
N GLU A 728 -42.31 -7.22 -8.86
CA GLU A 728 -41.42 -7.88 -9.84
C GLU A 728 -42.16 -8.29 -11.15
N GLY A 729 -43.45 -7.98 -11.29
CA GLY A 729 -44.32 -8.44 -12.39
C GLY A 729 -43.95 -7.93 -13.79
N ASP A 730 -43.40 -6.72 -13.91
CA ASP A 730 -43.02 -6.09 -15.19
C ASP A 730 -41.53 -6.28 -15.53
N LEU A 731 -40.79 -7.12 -14.78
CA LEU A 731 -39.35 -7.28 -14.97
C LEU A 731 -39.01 -8.19 -16.15
N GLU A 732 -38.25 -7.63 -17.10
CA GLU A 732 -37.66 -8.40 -18.20
C GLU A 732 -36.65 -9.44 -17.68
N SER A 733 -36.68 -10.65 -18.28
CA SER A 733 -35.74 -11.74 -18.03
C SER A 733 -34.29 -11.27 -18.18
N PHE A 734 -33.53 -11.29 -17.09
CA PHE A 734 -32.14 -10.83 -17.06
C PHE A 734 -31.32 -11.68 -16.11
N ALA A 735 -30.07 -11.92 -16.47
CA ALA A 735 -29.04 -12.34 -15.54
C ALA A 735 -27.73 -11.62 -15.83
N GLY A 736 -27.04 -11.20 -14.77
CA GLY A 736 -25.77 -10.51 -14.85
C GLY A 736 -24.86 -10.82 -13.66
N MET A 737 -23.61 -10.43 -13.81
CA MET A 737 -22.58 -10.60 -12.80
C MET A 737 -21.78 -9.30 -12.65
N SER A 738 -21.64 -8.86 -11.41
CA SER A 738 -20.82 -7.72 -11.02
C SER A 738 -19.63 -8.22 -10.20
N ALA A 739 -18.43 -7.77 -10.56
CA ALA A 739 -17.19 -8.19 -9.92
C ALA A 739 -16.42 -6.99 -9.35
N LEU A 740 -15.85 -7.17 -8.16
CA LEU A 740 -14.87 -6.26 -7.58
C LEU A 740 -13.61 -7.06 -7.29
N LEU A 741 -12.46 -6.55 -7.72
CA LEU A 741 -11.14 -7.14 -7.48
C LEU A 741 -10.25 -6.11 -6.81
N PHE A 742 -9.66 -6.44 -5.66
CA PHE A 742 -8.69 -5.59 -4.95
C PHE A 742 -9.14 -4.13 -4.81
N ASP A 743 -10.33 -3.93 -4.23
CA ASP A 743 -11.04 -2.65 -4.06
C ASP A 743 -11.49 -1.94 -5.37
N VAL A 744 -11.27 -2.52 -6.56
CA VAL A 744 -11.72 -1.97 -7.85
C VAL A 744 -12.98 -2.69 -8.35
N GLN A 745 -14.12 -1.99 -8.37
CA GLN A 745 -15.33 -2.40 -9.07
C GLN A 745 -15.03 -2.43 -10.58
N LEU A 746 -15.26 -3.59 -11.20
CA LEU A 746 -15.19 -3.77 -12.65
C LEU A 746 -16.55 -3.46 -13.28
N ARG A 747 -16.57 -3.38 -14.61
CA ARG A 747 -17.81 -3.29 -15.38
C ARG A 747 -18.66 -4.55 -15.17
N PRO A 748 -19.96 -4.44 -14.85
CA PRO A 748 -20.86 -5.60 -14.80
C PRO A 748 -20.97 -6.28 -16.17
N VAL A 749 -20.97 -7.61 -16.18
CA VAL A 749 -21.14 -8.43 -17.37
C VAL A 749 -22.57 -8.96 -17.39
N THR A 750 -23.31 -8.68 -18.46
CA THR A 750 -24.67 -9.22 -18.67
C THR A 750 -24.54 -10.59 -19.34
N PHE A 751 -25.06 -11.64 -18.70
CA PHE A 751 -25.14 -12.97 -19.31
C PHE A 751 -26.24 -13.01 -20.37
N PHE A 752 -27.41 -12.44 -20.07
CA PHE A 752 -28.47 -12.19 -21.05
C PHE A 752 -29.42 -11.09 -20.59
N LYS A 753 -30.08 -10.45 -21.55
CA LYS A 753 -31.21 -9.53 -21.30
C LYS A 753 -32.30 -9.75 -22.34
N GLY A 754 -33.52 -9.98 -21.88
CA GLY A 754 -34.66 -10.37 -22.69
C GLY A 754 -34.72 -11.88 -22.95
N TYR A 755 -35.94 -12.39 -23.08
CA TYR A 755 -36.20 -13.82 -23.32
C TYR A 755 -35.59 -14.33 -24.64
N SER A 756 -35.51 -13.47 -25.67
CA SER A 756 -34.92 -13.81 -26.97
C SER A 756 -33.41 -14.05 -26.91
N ASP A 757 -32.66 -13.20 -26.21
CA ASP A 757 -31.20 -13.35 -26.01
C ASP A 757 -30.89 -14.57 -25.14
N LEU A 758 -31.69 -14.80 -24.09
CA LEU A 758 -31.61 -16.00 -23.26
C LEU A 758 -31.77 -17.28 -24.09
N MET A 759 -32.84 -17.41 -24.88
CA MET A 759 -33.06 -18.60 -25.72
C MET A 759 -31.97 -18.75 -26.78
N SER A 760 -31.51 -17.65 -27.39
CA SER A 760 -30.39 -17.67 -28.34
C SER A 760 -29.09 -18.21 -27.70
N LYS A 761 -28.81 -17.82 -26.44
CA LYS A 761 -27.63 -18.31 -25.71
C LYS A 761 -27.81 -19.77 -25.30
N MET A 762 -28.97 -20.16 -24.77
CA MET A 762 -29.25 -21.54 -24.38
C MET A 762 -29.09 -22.53 -25.56
N PHE A 763 -29.53 -22.16 -26.78
CA PHE A 763 -29.34 -23.01 -27.97
C PHE A 763 -27.92 -22.97 -28.57
N SER A 764 -27.08 -22.00 -28.20
CA SER A 764 -25.70 -21.89 -28.67
C SER A 764 -24.65 -22.35 -27.65
N MET A 765 -25.06 -22.62 -26.40
CA MET A 765 -24.17 -23.13 -25.36
C MET A 765 -23.75 -24.57 -25.65
N THR A 766 -22.49 -24.74 -26.04
CA THR A 766 -21.74 -25.95 -25.67
C THR A 766 -21.46 -25.87 -24.17
N GLY A 767 -21.41 -27.01 -23.46
CA GLY A 767 -21.17 -27.05 -22.01
C GLY A 767 -19.76 -26.65 -21.55
N ASP A 768 -19.00 -25.98 -22.42
CA ASP A 768 -17.61 -25.60 -22.18
C ASP A 768 -17.50 -24.35 -21.27
N PRO A 769 -16.51 -24.28 -20.36
CA PRO A 769 -16.33 -23.11 -19.50
C PRO A 769 -16.01 -21.83 -20.30
N MET A 770 -16.84 -20.81 -20.13
CA MET A 770 -16.61 -19.47 -20.66
C MET A 770 -15.60 -18.73 -19.77
N ASN A 771 -14.57 -18.12 -20.37
CA ASN A 771 -13.62 -17.29 -19.64
C ASN A 771 -14.28 -15.95 -19.26
N VAL A 772 -14.28 -15.60 -17.97
CA VAL A 772 -14.85 -14.35 -17.46
C VAL A 772 -13.75 -13.31 -17.26
N VAL A 773 -12.74 -13.65 -16.44
CA VAL A 773 -11.59 -12.78 -16.16
C VAL A 773 -10.33 -13.59 -16.31
N LYS A 774 -9.44 -13.17 -17.21
CA LYS A 774 -8.12 -13.77 -17.43
C LYS A 774 -7.11 -12.63 -17.50
N GLY A 775 -5.99 -12.70 -16.78
CA GLY A 775 -4.97 -11.64 -16.85
C GLY A 775 -3.88 -11.72 -15.79
N LEU A 776 -2.89 -10.83 -15.93
CA LEU A 776 -1.77 -10.63 -15.00
C LEU A 776 -1.90 -9.28 -14.29
N ILE A 777 -1.80 -9.27 -12.96
CA ILE A 777 -2.03 -8.11 -12.11
C ILE A 777 -0.81 -7.88 -11.20
N LEU A 778 -0.30 -6.65 -11.18
CA LEU A 778 0.73 -6.21 -10.25
C LEU A 778 0.09 -5.70 -8.94
N LEU A 779 0.01 -6.56 -7.92
CA LEU A 779 -0.65 -6.29 -6.63
C LEU A 779 0.24 -5.52 -5.65
N THR A 780 1.41 -6.08 -5.35
CA THR A 780 2.42 -5.44 -4.51
C THR A 780 3.47 -4.84 -5.41
N ASP A 781 3.87 -3.61 -5.11
CA ASP A 781 4.93 -2.94 -5.85
C ASP A 781 5.48 -1.82 -4.98
N HIS A 782 6.72 -2.02 -4.54
CA HIS A 782 7.46 -1.13 -3.67
C HIS A 782 8.90 -1.07 -4.18
N SER A 783 9.40 0.14 -4.40
CA SER A 783 10.78 0.40 -4.75
C SER A 783 11.28 1.53 -3.87
N GLU A 784 12.36 1.31 -3.14
CA GLU A 784 12.99 2.31 -2.29
C GLU A 784 14.51 2.28 -2.53
N VAL A 785 15.11 3.47 -2.65
CA VAL A 785 16.56 3.60 -2.51
C VAL A 785 16.87 4.19 -1.15
N ILE A 786 17.70 3.45 -0.41
CA ILE A 786 18.18 3.79 0.92
C ILE A 786 19.63 4.24 0.78
N GLN A 787 19.89 5.52 1.05
CA GLN A 787 21.24 6.07 1.14
C GLN A 787 21.79 5.83 2.54
N LEU A 788 22.63 4.79 2.68
CA LEU A 788 23.23 4.42 3.95
C LEU A 788 24.23 5.49 4.42
N GLN A 789 24.37 5.64 5.74
CA GLN A 789 25.28 6.56 6.43
C GLN A 789 26.76 6.27 6.11
N SER A 790 27.08 5.04 5.69
CA SER A 790 28.39 4.65 5.15
C SER A 790 28.71 5.23 3.77
N GLY A 791 27.75 5.90 3.12
CA GLY A 791 27.85 6.34 1.73
C GLY A 791 27.44 5.28 0.70
N LEU A 792 27.15 4.05 1.15
CA LEU A 792 26.71 2.95 0.31
C LEU A 792 25.27 3.13 -0.18
N LYS A 793 25.00 2.72 -1.43
CA LYS A 793 23.64 2.69 -2.00
C LYS A 793 23.01 1.33 -1.73
N ALA A 794 21.91 1.31 -0.98
CA ALA A 794 21.04 0.14 -0.87
C ALA A 794 19.76 0.37 -1.70
N SER A 795 19.30 -0.66 -2.41
CA SER A 795 18.04 -0.62 -3.17
C SER A 795 17.17 -1.79 -2.73
N ALA A 796 15.92 -1.51 -2.36
CA ALA A 796 14.93 -2.49 -1.96
C ALA A 796 13.77 -2.48 -2.98
N GLU A 797 13.50 -3.63 -3.59
CA GLU A 797 12.43 -3.82 -4.56
C GLU A 797 11.57 -5.01 -4.13
N PHE A 798 10.28 -4.79 -3.86
CA PHE A 798 9.32 -5.84 -3.53
C PHE A 798 8.16 -5.78 -4.52
N GLN A 799 7.86 -6.90 -5.16
CA GLN A 799 6.83 -6.99 -6.20
C GLN A 799 5.99 -8.24 -6.01
N GLY A 800 4.69 -8.14 -6.29
CA GLY A 800 3.73 -9.23 -6.21
C GLY A 800 2.91 -9.30 -7.49
N GLY A 801 3.11 -10.36 -8.27
CA GLY A 801 2.35 -10.65 -9.49
C GLY A 801 1.33 -11.73 -9.22
N LEU A 802 0.07 -11.48 -9.55
CA LEU A 802 -1.00 -12.47 -9.58
C LEU A 802 -1.38 -12.72 -11.04
N ALA A 803 -1.34 -13.98 -11.47
CA ALA A 803 -2.09 -14.43 -12.63
C ALA A 803 -3.45 -14.95 -12.16
N ILE A 804 -4.53 -14.56 -12.82
CA ILE A 804 -5.89 -15.00 -12.51
C ILE A 804 -6.58 -15.55 -13.77
N ASP A 805 -7.36 -16.61 -13.58
CA ASP A 805 -8.19 -17.26 -14.58
C ASP A 805 -9.51 -17.70 -13.92
N ILE A 806 -10.53 -16.85 -14.05
CA ILE A 806 -11.91 -17.12 -13.65
C ILE A 806 -12.68 -17.57 -14.89
N SER A 807 -13.23 -18.78 -14.83
CA SER A 807 -14.10 -19.35 -15.86
C SER A 807 -15.40 -19.86 -15.26
N GLY A 808 -16.51 -19.72 -16.00
CA GLY A 808 -17.83 -20.20 -15.61
C GLY A 808 -18.37 -21.18 -16.63
N GLY A 809 -18.79 -22.37 -16.19
CA GLY A 809 -19.51 -23.35 -16.99
C GLY A 809 -20.90 -23.61 -16.40
N MET A 810 -21.92 -23.75 -17.23
CA MET A 810 -23.28 -24.06 -16.80
C MET A 810 -23.88 -25.15 -17.69
N GLU A 811 -24.35 -26.22 -17.06
CA GLU A 811 -25.08 -27.32 -17.66
C GLU A 811 -26.54 -27.22 -17.19
N VAL A 812 -27.49 -27.36 -18.11
CA VAL A 812 -28.94 -27.36 -17.81
C VAL A 812 -29.58 -28.51 -18.57
N SER A 813 -30.25 -29.41 -17.84
CA SER A 813 -31.10 -30.45 -18.44
C SER A 813 -32.54 -30.29 -17.97
N LEU A 814 -33.40 -29.83 -18.89
CA LEU A 814 -34.84 -29.79 -18.66
C LEU A 814 -35.46 -31.19 -18.51
N TRP A 815 -34.82 -32.23 -19.09
CA TRP A 815 -35.30 -33.62 -19.01
C TRP A 815 -35.04 -34.24 -17.64
N TYR A 816 -33.82 -34.09 -17.11
CA TYR A 816 -33.46 -34.55 -15.76
C TYR A 816 -33.89 -33.56 -14.66
N ARG A 817 -34.41 -32.38 -15.03
CA ARG A 817 -34.77 -31.27 -14.13
C ARG A 817 -33.61 -30.88 -13.21
N GLU A 818 -32.41 -30.85 -13.76
CA GLU A 818 -31.18 -30.56 -13.05
C GLU A 818 -30.40 -29.44 -13.78
N SER A 819 -29.81 -28.54 -13.00
CA SER A 819 -28.81 -27.59 -13.47
C SER A 819 -27.57 -27.67 -12.59
N LYS A 820 -26.41 -27.63 -13.23
CA LYS A 820 -25.11 -27.59 -12.58
C LYS A 820 -24.33 -26.40 -13.08
N THR A 821 -24.00 -25.49 -12.18
CA THR A 821 -23.13 -24.34 -12.46
C THR A 821 -21.80 -24.52 -11.75
N SER A 822 -20.71 -24.22 -12.44
CA SER A 822 -19.35 -24.24 -11.89
C SER A 822 -18.66 -22.92 -12.19
N VAL A 823 -18.05 -22.32 -11.17
CA VAL A 823 -17.18 -21.14 -11.30
C VAL A 823 -15.81 -21.52 -10.78
N ASN A 824 -14.87 -21.72 -11.70
CA ASN A 824 -13.51 -22.17 -11.40
C ASN A 824 -12.60 -20.94 -11.36
N ASN A 825 -12.05 -20.62 -10.19
CA ASN A 825 -11.11 -19.51 -10.00
C ASN A 825 -9.70 -20.06 -9.76
N ARG A 826 -8.86 -20.01 -10.79
CA ARG A 826 -7.45 -20.43 -10.74
C ARG A 826 -6.55 -19.20 -10.62
N GLY A 827 -5.68 -19.21 -9.62
CA GLY A 827 -4.78 -18.10 -9.32
C GLY A 827 -3.36 -18.54 -9.01
N ALA A 828 -2.38 -17.98 -9.71
CA ALA A 828 -0.96 -18.14 -9.39
C ALA A 828 -0.39 -16.82 -8.86
N LEU A 829 0.00 -16.81 -7.58
CA LEU A 829 0.61 -15.64 -6.93
C LEU A 829 2.11 -15.88 -6.73
N VAL A 830 2.92 -14.92 -7.17
CA VAL A 830 4.36 -14.85 -6.87
C VAL A 830 4.65 -13.50 -6.25
N VAL A 831 5.32 -13.50 -5.10
CA VAL A 831 5.89 -12.30 -4.49
C VAL A 831 7.40 -12.45 -4.39
N THR A 832 8.13 -11.47 -4.89
CA THR A 832 9.59 -11.35 -4.81
C THR A 832 9.96 -10.10 -4.02
N GLY A 833 11.07 -10.18 -3.28
CA GLY A 833 11.63 -9.09 -2.48
C GLY A 833 13.15 -9.14 -2.57
N ASN A 834 13.72 -8.26 -3.38
CA ASN A 834 15.15 -8.16 -3.61
C ASN A 834 15.70 -6.93 -2.88
N VAL A 835 16.60 -7.13 -1.93
CA VAL A 835 17.31 -6.04 -1.26
C VAL A 835 18.80 -6.18 -1.54
N THR A 836 19.35 -5.14 -2.15
CA THR A 836 20.72 -5.12 -2.67
C THR A 836 21.50 -3.96 -2.09
N VAL A 837 22.81 -4.14 -1.92
CA VAL A 837 23.77 -3.06 -1.66
C VAL A 837 24.77 -3.08 -2.80
N ASP A 838 24.80 -2.00 -3.57
CA ASP A 838 25.56 -1.92 -4.81
C ASP A 838 26.71 -0.91 -4.68
N MET A 839 27.90 -1.39 -4.95
CA MET A 839 29.05 -0.57 -5.33
C MET A 839 29.41 -0.97 -6.76
N ASP A 840 29.80 -0.02 -7.62
CA ASP A 840 30.12 -0.24 -9.04
C ASP A 840 31.19 -1.34 -9.36
N PHE A 841 31.74 -1.99 -8.34
CA PHE A 841 32.72 -3.07 -8.39
C PHE A 841 32.32 -4.33 -7.59
N MET A 842 31.38 -4.23 -6.64
CA MET A 842 30.87 -5.34 -5.82
C MET A 842 29.40 -5.13 -5.45
N ARG A 843 28.58 -6.14 -5.72
CA ARG A 843 27.16 -6.18 -5.36
C ARG A 843 26.89 -7.31 -4.38
N VAL A 844 26.10 -7.01 -3.36
CA VAL A 844 25.57 -7.98 -2.39
C VAL A 844 24.06 -7.90 -2.41
N GLY A 845 23.37 -9.03 -2.31
CA GLY A 845 21.91 -9.04 -2.24
C GLY A 845 21.30 -10.22 -1.50
N VAL A 846 20.09 -10.00 -1.01
CA VAL A 846 19.17 -11.05 -0.58
C VAL A 846 17.89 -10.94 -1.38
N GLU A 847 17.47 -12.04 -1.96
CA GLU A 847 16.17 -12.21 -2.59
C GLU A 847 15.35 -13.16 -1.72
N VAL A 848 14.24 -12.67 -1.19
CA VAL A 848 13.17 -13.48 -0.61
C VAL A 848 12.06 -13.63 -1.64
N SER A 849 11.47 -14.80 -1.75
CA SER A 849 10.27 -14.99 -2.57
C SER A 849 9.35 -16.03 -1.97
N TYR A 850 8.06 -15.91 -2.27
CA TYR A 850 7.11 -16.99 -2.08
C TYR A 850 6.17 -17.10 -3.29
N GLU A 851 5.70 -18.31 -3.54
CA GLU A 851 4.81 -18.61 -4.65
C GLU A 851 3.74 -19.62 -4.25
N THR A 852 2.57 -19.53 -4.89
CA THR A 852 1.46 -20.46 -4.69
C THR A 852 0.55 -20.51 -5.92
N GLU A 853 -0.04 -21.67 -6.17
CA GLU A 853 -0.87 -21.99 -7.35
C GLU A 853 -2.22 -22.55 -6.88
N ALA A 854 -3.16 -21.70 -6.49
CA ALA A 854 -4.43 -22.10 -5.89
C ALA A 854 -5.55 -22.25 -6.94
N SER A 855 -6.47 -23.20 -6.72
CA SER A 855 -7.81 -23.20 -7.32
C SER A 855 -8.86 -23.11 -6.22
N LEU A 856 -9.89 -22.32 -6.46
CA LEU A 856 -11.11 -22.28 -5.67
C LEU A 856 -12.28 -22.46 -6.64
N ASP A 857 -12.94 -23.60 -6.53
CA ASP A 857 -13.98 -24.02 -7.46
C ASP A 857 -15.32 -23.96 -6.70
N PHE A 858 -16.25 -23.12 -7.18
CA PHE A 858 -17.59 -22.97 -6.61
C PHE A 858 -18.59 -23.70 -7.49
N ILE A 859 -19.17 -24.77 -6.96
CA ILE A 859 -20.10 -25.65 -7.67
C ILE A 859 -21.49 -25.46 -7.05
N THR A 860 -22.50 -25.27 -7.88
CA THR A 860 -23.91 -25.22 -7.49
C THR A 860 -24.68 -26.25 -8.31
N THR A 861 -25.25 -27.24 -7.64
CA THR A 861 -26.18 -28.22 -8.23
C THR A 861 -27.59 -27.90 -7.76
N VAL A 862 -28.52 -27.76 -8.69
CA VAL A 862 -29.93 -27.46 -8.46
C VAL A 862 -30.77 -28.56 -9.08
N GLN A 863 -31.52 -29.30 -8.27
CA GLN A 863 -32.58 -30.19 -8.74
C GLN A 863 -33.93 -29.50 -8.55
N PHE A 864 -34.59 -29.18 -9.66
CA PHE A 864 -35.84 -28.43 -9.71
C PHE A 864 -37.04 -29.34 -10.08
N SER A 865 -37.00 -30.59 -9.59
CA SER A 865 -38.05 -31.59 -9.79
C SER A 865 -39.33 -31.28 -9.00
N GLU A 866 -39.19 -30.86 -7.74
CA GLU A 866 -40.24 -30.47 -6.80
C GLU A 866 -39.82 -29.21 -6.03
N TYR A 867 -40.79 -28.40 -5.57
CA TYR A 867 -40.53 -27.22 -4.75
C TYR A 867 -40.67 -27.56 -3.24
N PRO A 868 -39.79 -27.08 -2.36
CA PRO A 868 -38.63 -26.23 -2.63
C PRO A 868 -37.49 -26.99 -3.31
N PHE A 869 -36.84 -26.35 -4.29
CA PHE A 869 -35.76 -26.96 -5.06
C PHE A 869 -34.60 -27.41 -4.16
N LEU A 870 -34.02 -28.57 -4.47
CA LEU A 870 -32.84 -29.06 -3.77
C LEU A 870 -31.61 -28.37 -4.35
N VAL A 871 -31.04 -27.45 -3.58
CA VAL A 871 -29.82 -26.72 -3.94
C VAL A 871 -28.67 -27.20 -3.07
N CYS A 872 -27.62 -27.74 -3.70
CA CYS A 872 -26.35 -28.03 -3.04
C CYS A 872 -25.27 -27.11 -3.61
N MET A 873 -24.62 -26.35 -2.74
CA MET A 873 -23.47 -25.52 -3.05
C MET A 873 -22.22 -26.05 -2.35
N GLN A 874 -21.14 -26.15 -3.10
CA GLN A 874 -19.81 -26.56 -2.63
C GLN A 874 -18.81 -25.48 -2.99
N MET A 875 -17.96 -25.12 -2.03
CA MET A 875 -16.81 -24.25 -2.25
C MET A 875 -15.56 -25.07 -1.96
N ASP A 876 -15.04 -25.73 -2.99
CA ASP A 876 -13.86 -26.59 -2.88
C ASP A 876 -12.58 -25.80 -3.15
N LYS A 877 -11.61 -25.97 -2.25
CA LYS A 877 -10.26 -25.42 -2.38
C LYS A 877 -9.34 -26.59 -2.63
N THR A 878 -8.84 -26.72 -3.85
CA THR A 878 -8.01 -27.86 -4.23
C THR A 878 -6.67 -27.90 -3.46
N THR A 879 -6.00 -29.05 -3.47
CA THR A 879 -4.67 -29.18 -2.86
C THR A 879 -3.63 -28.46 -3.71
N PHE A 880 -2.90 -27.49 -3.13
CA PHE A 880 -2.00 -26.63 -3.90
C PHE A 880 -0.55 -26.57 -3.37
N PRO A 881 0.44 -26.35 -4.25
CA PRO A 881 1.82 -26.11 -3.83
C PRO A 881 1.99 -24.71 -3.23
N PHE A 882 2.81 -24.64 -2.20
CA PHE A 882 3.35 -23.41 -1.64
C PHE A 882 4.87 -23.54 -1.55
N SER A 883 5.63 -22.55 -2.02
CA SER A 883 7.08 -22.56 -1.82
C SER A 883 7.63 -21.20 -1.44
N GLU A 884 8.47 -21.20 -0.39
CA GLU A 884 9.27 -20.05 0.04
C GLU A 884 10.71 -20.29 -0.42
N SER A 885 11.35 -19.27 -0.98
CA SER A 885 12.76 -19.35 -1.38
C SER A 885 13.55 -18.13 -0.91
N LEU A 886 14.81 -18.37 -0.59
CA LEU A 886 15.78 -17.40 -0.09
C LEU A 886 17.07 -17.58 -0.88
N SER A 887 17.40 -16.63 -1.74
CA SER A 887 18.69 -16.53 -2.41
C SER A 887 19.52 -15.43 -1.75
N LYS A 888 20.76 -15.75 -1.39
CA LYS A 888 21.78 -14.77 -0.98
C LYS A 888 22.87 -14.80 -2.01
N TYR A 889 23.32 -13.64 -2.50
CA TYR A 889 24.37 -13.59 -3.51
C TYR A 889 25.36 -12.46 -3.28
N GLU A 890 26.58 -12.71 -3.74
CA GLU A 890 27.67 -11.75 -3.79
C GLU A 890 28.33 -11.87 -5.16
N SER A 891 28.56 -10.75 -5.82
CA SER A 891 29.23 -10.71 -7.12
C SER A 891 30.18 -9.52 -7.21
N ILE A 892 31.23 -9.67 -8.01
CA ILE A 892 32.19 -8.60 -8.32
C ILE A 892 32.20 -8.34 -9.82
N SER A 893 32.62 -7.12 -10.22
CA SER A 893 32.58 -6.67 -11.61
C SER A 893 33.47 -7.47 -12.58
N SER A 894 34.33 -8.36 -12.09
CA SER A 894 35.11 -9.31 -12.89
C SER A 894 34.36 -10.62 -13.22
N GLY A 895 33.07 -10.73 -12.86
CA GLY A 895 32.20 -11.86 -13.22
C GLY A 895 32.19 -13.01 -12.21
N LYS A 896 33.09 -13.04 -11.23
CA LYS A 896 32.99 -14.01 -10.12
C LYS A 896 31.74 -13.70 -9.29
N SER A 897 30.95 -14.74 -9.02
CA SER A 897 29.80 -14.68 -8.13
C SER A 897 29.70 -15.94 -7.27
N VAL A 898 29.13 -15.79 -6.07
CA VAL A 898 28.75 -16.89 -5.19
C VAL A 898 27.32 -16.64 -4.75
N ALA A 899 26.46 -17.64 -4.96
CA ALA A 899 25.09 -17.65 -4.49
C ALA A 899 24.85 -18.81 -3.52
N SER A 900 23.98 -18.60 -2.53
CA SER A 900 23.42 -19.62 -1.67
C SER A 900 21.91 -19.55 -1.78
N HIS A 901 21.29 -20.64 -2.26
CA HIS A 901 19.84 -20.76 -2.38
C HIS A 901 19.32 -21.74 -1.33
N LYS A 902 18.21 -21.39 -0.67
CA LYS A 902 17.43 -22.27 0.20
C LYS A 902 15.97 -22.19 -0.24
N ARG A 903 15.34 -23.33 -0.53
CA ARG A 903 13.92 -23.41 -0.89
C ARG A 903 13.21 -24.37 0.04
N LYS A 904 12.06 -23.95 0.57
CA LYS A 904 11.15 -24.76 1.36
C LYS A 904 9.89 -24.95 0.53
N LYS A 905 9.60 -26.19 0.15
CA LYS A 905 8.33 -26.56 -0.50
C LYS A 905 7.39 -27.16 0.55
N GLN A 906 6.12 -26.81 0.47
CA GLN A 906 5.04 -27.36 1.27
C GLN A 906 3.85 -27.60 0.35
N LEU A 907 3.01 -28.58 0.70
CA LEU A 907 1.73 -28.80 0.03
C LEU A 907 0.65 -28.35 1.02
N VAL A 908 -0.22 -27.43 0.60
CA VAL A 908 -1.36 -27.00 1.41
C VAL A 908 -2.52 -27.94 1.08
N PRO A 909 -3.04 -28.70 2.07
CA PRO A 909 -4.09 -29.68 1.81
C PRO A 909 -5.36 -28.99 1.32
N GLY A 910 -6.04 -29.63 0.37
CA GLY A 910 -7.36 -29.21 -0.09
C GLY A 910 -8.42 -29.31 1.02
N SER A 911 -9.53 -28.61 0.85
CA SER A 911 -10.65 -28.61 1.80
C SER A 911 -11.88 -27.96 1.20
N GLU A 912 -13.05 -28.54 1.40
CA GLU A 912 -14.30 -27.80 1.25
C GLU A 912 -14.46 -26.78 2.38
N PHE A 913 -14.98 -25.60 2.06
CA PHE A 913 -15.38 -24.60 3.04
C PHE A 913 -16.87 -24.77 3.39
N PRO A 914 -17.22 -24.95 4.68
CA PRO A 914 -18.62 -25.17 5.07
C PRO A 914 -19.44 -23.89 4.86
N LEU A 915 -20.61 -24.05 4.27
CA LEU A 915 -21.62 -22.99 4.15
C LEU A 915 -22.59 -23.09 5.34
N HIS A 916 -23.78 -22.48 5.22
CA HIS A 916 -24.82 -22.61 6.24
C HIS A 916 -25.33 -24.06 6.37
N GLN A 917 -25.80 -24.44 7.56
CA GLN A 917 -26.13 -25.84 7.89
C GLN A 917 -27.22 -26.44 6.98
N GLU A 918 -28.17 -25.63 6.50
CA GLU A 918 -29.26 -26.12 5.64
C GLU A 918 -28.73 -26.56 4.27
N ASN A 919 -27.74 -25.86 3.69
CA ASN A 919 -27.02 -26.32 2.51
C ASN A 919 -26.35 -27.68 2.73
N SER A 920 -25.67 -27.90 3.87
CA SER A 920 -25.11 -29.22 4.19
C SER A 920 -26.19 -30.30 4.27
N ASN A 921 -27.36 -29.97 4.81
CA ASN A 921 -28.51 -30.88 4.86
C ASN A 921 -29.07 -31.17 3.45
N MET A 922 -29.10 -30.18 2.55
CA MET A 922 -29.51 -30.37 1.15
C MET A 922 -28.50 -31.19 0.35
N CYS A 923 -27.19 -30.92 0.49
CA CYS A 923 -26.14 -31.72 -0.13
C CYS A 923 -26.18 -33.20 0.28
N ASN A 924 -26.41 -33.48 1.57
CA ASN A 924 -26.56 -34.86 2.05
C ASN A 924 -27.77 -35.57 1.39
N LYS A 925 -28.90 -34.88 1.21
CA LYS A 925 -30.05 -35.43 0.49
C LYS A 925 -29.73 -35.69 -0.99
N GLY A 926 -29.08 -34.73 -1.67
CA GLY A 926 -28.69 -34.85 -3.08
C GLY A 926 -27.75 -36.04 -3.35
N GLN A 927 -26.79 -36.28 -2.45
CA GLN A 927 -25.89 -37.44 -2.52
C GLN A 927 -26.66 -38.76 -2.33
N LEU A 928 -27.62 -38.82 -1.40
CA LEU A 928 -28.46 -39.99 -1.17
C LEU A 928 -29.36 -40.30 -2.38
N SER A 929 -29.97 -39.28 -3.00
CA SER A 929 -30.79 -39.47 -4.22
C SER A 929 -29.98 -39.98 -5.40
N HIS A 930 -28.71 -39.57 -5.53
CA HIS A 930 -27.83 -40.06 -6.60
C HIS A 930 -27.45 -41.54 -6.42
N LEU A 931 -27.26 -41.98 -5.17
CA LEU A 931 -27.02 -43.39 -4.84
C LEU A 931 -28.24 -44.27 -5.11
N SER A 932 -29.46 -43.79 -4.83
CA SER A 932 -30.70 -44.52 -5.14
C SER A 932 -31.09 -44.54 -6.62
N LEU A 933 -30.43 -43.74 -7.47
CA LEU A 933 -30.59 -43.76 -8.94
C LEU A 933 -29.53 -44.63 -9.65
N MET A 934 -28.52 -45.11 -8.91
CA MET A 934 -27.53 -46.09 -9.39
C MET A 934 -27.82 -47.53 -8.93
N GLN A 935 -28.88 -47.72 -8.15
CA GLN A 935 -29.46 -49.02 -7.79
C GLN A 935 -30.75 -49.27 -8.60
#